data_AF-A0A9P5K717-F1
#
_entry.id   AF-A0A9P5K717-F1
#
_cell.length_a   1.000
_cell.length_b   1.000
_cell.length_c   1.000
_cell.angle_alpha   90.00
_cell.angle_beta   90.00
_cell.angle_gamma   90.00
#
_symmetry.space_group_name_H-M   'P 1'
#
loop_
_entity.id
_entity.type
_entity.pdbx_description
1 polymer ?
#
loop_
_entity_poly.entity_id
_entity_poly.type
_entity_poly.pdbx_seq_one_letter_code
_entity_poly.pdbx_strand_id
1 'polypeptide(L)'
;MTRPQILFLDAYDSFTNNIVSLLTDLLEADVHVLPIDTPLLDHDSPTFEDDFHRELSRYHAVVCGPGPGSPENEKDVGLMRCVWRLREENLLPVLGICLGFQSLVLSAGGRVRRLRRGLHGMVRAIEREMPHSSCWEDIFKGVPEFKATLYHSLCADIGQDSVSDVDWKQKRWESRDVPDLMPLAWAVEEREDGNERILMGIKHRTKPFWGLQYHPESVCTQQTGHAVLQNWFVHAMQWNKKTGRRIKSDGKFLARNSLKPSLLSEVRSAAQGGHAPVLAWTEMPTSLATVGLDCEYVFKTMNLPAGIKVPDIVEILKSGRAEHIILDSANSSTTATGAKDVRGRYSIIALDVEEALRIEYHVGDDFATARVPSSQGLPIDLMETIPFGPKENIWHLLSSFFEKRRIPAPRAPQRPSDPPLDVETPFRGGFMGYLTYEMGLKGIDVPVAADRGHQRPDLCWAWVTKSIVVDHVKGLLHVQHLQKRKLNADFWIDSVVASLQTSHFWQPGKSAVNGHHLDPMTVATRPIVRVPHASEYEAKVLRCQEYIAAGESYELCLTDQTTITLPGRPSAEPYTNRVNGNHHPKSAHVTPWKLYKTLRTRQPAPFGSFIRLGGATLISSSPERFLEYGSDGSISMRPMKGTVRKSNEVATLSQAEDILHVPKEEAENLMIVDLVCHDLHSICGSNVAVPHLMKVEEYATVFQMVTVVCGQLQRLGAIEEQHTGLDVLAASLPPGSMTGAPKKRSCELLQEIEEHRERSLYSGVVGYMDVTGKGDWSVTIRTMFKWDDEAAAPEEGETEPREVWHIGAGGAVTILSTAEGEREEMFTKLAGPLGVFAEA
;
A
#
# COMPACT_ATOMS: atom_id res chain seq x y z
N MET A 1 -24.53 -4.67 -29.86
CA MET A 1 -23.88 -3.42 -30.32
C MET A 1 -22.52 -3.35 -29.66
N THR A 2 -21.48 -2.86 -30.34
CA THR A 2 -20.17 -2.65 -29.73
C THR A 2 -20.27 -1.57 -28.66
N ARG A 3 -19.70 -1.78 -27.46
CA ARG A 3 -19.68 -0.74 -26.42
C ARG A 3 -18.95 0.50 -26.92
N PRO A 4 -19.39 1.71 -26.55
CA PRO A 4 -18.66 2.93 -26.86
C PRO A 4 -17.22 2.87 -26.33
N GLN A 5 -16.32 3.59 -26.98
CA GLN A 5 -14.88 3.58 -26.68
C GLN A 5 -14.47 4.98 -26.23
N ILE A 6 -13.85 5.09 -25.06
CA ILE A 6 -13.34 6.34 -24.48
C ILE A 6 -11.83 6.22 -24.33
N LEU A 7 -11.09 7.24 -24.76
CA LEU A 7 -9.67 7.39 -24.44
C LEU A 7 -9.52 8.21 -23.17
N PHE A 8 -8.80 7.69 -22.18
CA PHE A 8 -8.40 8.41 -20.98
C PHE A 8 -6.92 8.77 -21.07
N LEU A 9 -6.60 10.06 -21.07
CA LEU A 9 -5.23 10.55 -20.98
C LEU A 9 -4.83 10.64 -19.51
N ASP A 10 -3.89 9.79 -19.09
CA ASP A 10 -3.45 9.65 -17.71
C ASP A 10 -2.23 10.53 -17.43
N ALA A 11 -2.41 11.51 -16.53
CA ALA A 11 -1.33 12.37 -16.04
C ALA A 11 -0.76 11.86 -14.70
N TYR A 12 -0.74 10.54 -14.50
CA TYR A 12 -0.13 9.87 -13.33
C TYR A 12 -0.76 10.25 -11.99
N ASP A 13 -2.06 10.49 -11.99
CA ASP A 13 -2.81 10.71 -10.75
C ASP A 13 -3.09 9.41 -10.01
N SER A 14 -3.19 9.50 -8.69
CA SER A 14 -3.51 8.36 -7.83
C SER A 14 -4.97 7.96 -7.81
N PHE A 15 -5.84 8.60 -8.58
CA PHE A 15 -7.26 8.27 -8.67
C PHE A 15 -7.68 7.88 -10.09
N THR A 16 -6.75 7.80 -11.06
CA THR A 16 -7.03 7.43 -12.46
C THR A 16 -7.88 6.15 -12.58
N ASN A 17 -7.50 5.06 -11.91
CA ASN A 17 -8.26 3.79 -12.00
C ASN A 17 -9.66 3.88 -11.37
N ASN A 18 -9.86 4.75 -10.37
CA ASN A 18 -11.18 5.02 -9.80
C ASN A 18 -12.08 5.70 -10.85
N ILE A 19 -11.55 6.72 -11.54
CA ILE A 19 -12.28 7.40 -12.61
C ILE A 19 -12.57 6.44 -13.75
N VAL A 20 -11.59 5.67 -14.19
CA VAL A 20 -11.76 4.70 -15.27
C VAL A 20 -12.82 3.65 -14.92
N SER A 21 -12.80 3.11 -13.70
CA SER A 21 -13.83 2.18 -13.24
C SER A 21 -15.20 2.85 -13.20
N LEU A 22 -15.30 4.06 -12.64
CA LEU A 22 -16.55 4.83 -12.59
C LEU A 22 -17.11 5.04 -14.00
N LEU A 23 -16.30 5.51 -14.96
CA LEU A 23 -16.73 5.74 -16.34
C LEU A 23 -17.16 4.43 -17.02
N THR A 24 -16.44 3.33 -16.79
CA THR A 24 -16.72 2.02 -17.39
C THR A 24 -18.09 1.51 -16.99
N ASP A 25 -18.42 1.59 -15.70
CA ASP A 25 -19.70 1.12 -15.17
C ASP A 25 -20.84 2.11 -15.44
N LEU A 26 -20.61 3.39 -15.14
CA LEU A 26 -21.64 4.43 -15.19
C LEU A 26 -22.11 4.73 -16.62
N LEU A 27 -21.20 4.67 -17.59
CA LEU A 27 -21.47 5.02 -18.99
C LEU A 27 -21.61 3.79 -19.90
N GLU A 28 -21.43 2.58 -19.33
CA GLU A 28 -21.38 1.32 -20.06
C GLU A 28 -20.39 1.34 -21.25
N ALA A 29 -19.28 2.07 -21.11
CA ALA A 29 -18.26 2.25 -22.13
C ALA A 29 -16.98 1.46 -21.82
N ASP A 30 -16.21 1.11 -22.85
CA ASP A 30 -14.85 0.62 -22.67
C ASP A 30 -13.89 1.82 -22.64
N VAL A 31 -13.07 1.89 -21.60
CA VAL A 31 -12.14 3.01 -21.36
C VAL A 31 -10.72 2.50 -21.51
N HIS A 32 -9.96 3.12 -22.42
CA HIS A 32 -8.56 2.79 -22.69
C HIS A 32 -7.67 3.91 -22.16
N VAL A 33 -6.59 3.54 -21.48
CA VAL A 33 -5.69 4.47 -20.80
C VAL A 33 -4.43 4.67 -21.63
N LEU A 34 -4.07 5.93 -21.88
CA LEU A 34 -2.83 6.32 -22.54
C LEU A 34 -2.11 7.37 -21.67
N PRO A 35 -0.86 7.11 -21.23
CA PRO A 35 -0.08 8.12 -20.53
C PRO A 35 0.13 9.37 -21.39
N ILE A 36 0.11 10.54 -20.76
CA ILE A 36 0.23 11.84 -21.43
C ILE A 36 1.58 12.08 -22.11
N ASP A 37 2.58 11.27 -21.80
CA ASP A 37 3.97 11.33 -22.26
C ASP A 37 4.41 10.00 -22.90
N THR A 38 3.44 9.24 -23.42
CA THR A 38 3.69 7.90 -23.98
C THR A 38 4.84 7.91 -25.01
N PRO A 39 5.87 7.06 -24.83
CA PRO A 39 6.98 6.99 -25.79
C PRO A 39 6.57 6.36 -27.13
N LEU A 40 5.33 5.85 -27.23
CA LEU A 40 4.77 5.30 -28.46
C LEU A 40 4.39 6.38 -29.48
N LEU A 41 4.27 7.63 -29.04
CA LEU A 41 4.06 8.81 -29.88
C LEU A 41 5.27 9.72 -29.74
N ASP A 42 6.19 9.64 -30.70
CA ASP A 42 7.37 10.51 -30.73
C ASP A 42 6.96 11.94 -31.10
N HIS A 43 7.02 12.83 -30.12
CA HIS A 43 6.68 14.25 -30.28
C HIS A 43 7.59 14.99 -31.27
N ASP A 44 8.81 14.51 -31.47
CA ASP A 44 9.77 15.10 -32.40
C ASP A 44 9.61 14.53 -33.83
N SER A 45 8.78 13.50 -34.01
CA SER A 45 8.51 12.90 -35.31
C SER A 45 7.68 13.85 -36.20
N PRO A 46 8.03 14.00 -37.50
CA PRO A 46 7.21 14.74 -38.44
C PRO A 46 5.82 14.11 -38.66
N THR A 47 5.61 12.85 -38.28
CA THR A 47 4.32 12.15 -38.37
C THR A 47 3.50 12.22 -37.09
N PHE A 48 3.99 12.88 -36.03
CA PHE A 48 3.34 12.92 -34.71
C PHE A 48 1.85 13.29 -34.80
N GLU A 49 1.52 14.39 -35.49
CA GLU A 49 0.12 14.85 -35.60
C GLU A 49 -0.76 13.80 -36.27
N ASP A 50 -0.30 13.20 -37.37
CA ASP A 50 -1.04 12.16 -38.09
C ASP A 50 -1.22 10.89 -37.25
N ASP A 51 -0.19 10.51 -36.50
CA ASP A 51 -0.19 9.35 -35.62
C ASP A 51 -1.15 9.55 -34.43
N PHE A 52 -1.10 10.73 -33.81
CA PHE A 52 -1.99 11.10 -32.72
C PHE A 52 -3.45 11.21 -33.18
N HIS A 53 -3.72 11.87 -34.32
CA HIS A 53 -5.08 11.95 -34.89
C HIS A 53 -5.62 10.57 -35.26
N ARG A 54 -4.77 9.69 -35.80
CA ARG A 54 -5.14 8.31 -36.09
C ARG A 54 -5.55 7.57 -34.82
N GLU A 55 -4.80 7.73 -33.73
CA GLU A 55 -5.18 7.14 -32.43
C GLU A 55 -6.52 7.72 -31.93
N LEU A 56 -6.70 9.04 -31.92
CA LEU A 56 -7.96 9.69 -31.52
C LEU A 56 -9.16 9.23 -32.35
N SER A 57 -8.96 8.87 -33.63
CA SER A 57 -10.02 8.39 -34.52
C SER A 57 -10.64 7.05 -34.09
N ARG A 58 -10.06 6.36 -33.10
CA ARG A 58 -10.55 5.08 -32.55
C ARG A 58 -11.60 5.26 -31.46
N TYR A 59 -11.74 6.48 -30.94
CA TYR A 59 -12.54 6.75 -29.76
C TYR A 59 -13.70 7.69 -30.07
N HIS A 60 -14.79 7.47 -29.33
CA HIS A 60 -16.00 8.29 -29.40
C HIS A 60 -15.87 9.57 -28.57
N ALA A 61 -15.04 9.54 -27.53
CA ALA A 61 -14.77 10.68 -26.66
C ALA A 61 -13.39 10.53 -26.00
N VAL A 62 -12.87 11.64 -25.49
CA VAL A 62 -11.61 11.68 -24.72
C VAL A 62 -11.89 12.24 -23.33
N VAL A 63 -11.22 11.71 -22.33
CA VAL A 63 -11.13 12.29 -20.99
C VAL A 63 -9.68 12.66 -20.74
N CYS A 64 -9.43 13.95 -20.52
CA CYS A 64 -8.15 14.45 -20.02
C CYS A 64 -8.20 14.36 -18.49
N GLY A 65 -7.47 13.41 -17.92
CA GLY A 65 -7.51 13.08 -16.50
C GLY A 65 -6.92 14.15 -15.56
N PRO A 66 -7.06 13.93 -14.25
CA PRO A 66 -6.33 14.68 -13.23
C PRO A 66 -4.84 14.30 -13.25
N GLY A 67 -4.02 15.08 -12.54
CA GLY A 67 -2.59 14.84 -12.36
C GLY A 67 -1.98 15.84 -11.37
N PRO A 68 -0.77 15.56 -10.85
CA PRO A 68 0.01 16.52 -10.08
C PRO A 68 0.62 17.59 -10.99
N GLY A 69 1.19 18.63 -10.37
CA GLY A 69 1.93 19.69 -11.03
C GLY A 69 1.05 20.86 -11.46
N SER A 70 1.46 21.53 -12.54
CA SER A 70 0.81 22.76 -13.02
C SER A 70 0.39 22.63 -14.49
N PRO A 71 -0.81 23.10 -14.88
CA PRO A 71 -1.22 23.14 -16.28
C PRO A 71 -0.36 24.07 -17.15
N GLU A 72 0.44 24.95 -16.54
CA GLU A 72 1.40 25.81 -17.24
C GLU A 72 2.69 25.07 -17.64
N ASN A 73 2.98 23.93 -17.01
CA ASN A 73 4.13 23.10 -17.31
C ASN A 73 3.76 22.08 -18.40
N GLU A 74 4.48 22.12 -19.52
CA GLU A 74 4.17 21.25 -20.67
C GLU A 74 4.33 19.76 -20.35
N LYS A 75 5.22 19.40 -19.41
CA LYS A 75 5.42 18.00 -19.01
C LYS A 75 4.25 17.44 -18.20
N ASP A 76 3.57 18.28 -17.44
CA ASP A 76 2.48 17.84 -16.56
C ASP A 76 1.17 17.63 -17.34
N VAL A 77 1.01 18.32 -18.49
CA VAL A 77 -0.20 18.20 -19.35
C VAL A 77 -0.01 17.31 -20.57
N GLY A 78 1.21 17.21 -21.11
CA GLY A 78 1.56 16.38 -22.27
C GLY A 78 0.54 16.45 -23.42
N LEU A 79 0.07 15.28 -23.86
CA LEU A 79 -0.90 15.12 -24.95
C LEU A 79 -2.23 15.88 -24.76
N MET A 80 -2.64 16.24 -23.54
CA MET A 80 -3.89 16.99 -23.31
C MET A 80 -3.88 18.32 -24.06
N ARG A 81 -2.73 18.99 -24.13
CA ARG A 81 -2.57 20.26 -24.86
C ARG A 81 -2.85 20.12 -26.34
N CYS A 82 -2.46 18.99 -26.94
CA CYS A 82 -2.73 18.69 -28.34
C CYS A 82 -4.23 18.51 -28.58
N VAL A 83 -4.94 17.86 -27.64
CA VAL A 83 -6.40 17.68 -27.70
C VAL A 83 -7.14 19.03 -27.72
N TRP A 84 -6.74 19.99 -26.88
CA TRP A 84 -7.40 21.31 -26.83
C TRP A 84 -7.21 22.14 -28.11
N ARG A 85 -6.15 21.86 -28.86
CA ARG A 85 -5.75 22.55 -30.09
C ARG A 85 -6.28 21.90 -31.38
N LEU A 86 -7.06 20.82 -31.28
CA LEU A 86 -7.63 20.14 -32.44
C LEU A 86 -8.40 21.11 -33.35
N ARG A 87 -8.17 20.96 -34.65
CA ARG A 87 -8.88 21.67 -35.73
C ARG A 87 -10.25 21.03 -35.97
N GLU A 88 -11.16 21.77 -36.60
CA GLU A 88 -12.57 21.37 -36.81
C GLU A 88 -12.74 19.96 -37.39
N GLU A 89 -11.91 19.59 -38.38
CA GLU A 89 -11.93 18.27 -39.04
C GLU A 89 -11.59 17.09 -38.11
N ASN A 90 -10.83 17.33 -37.03
CA ASN A 90 -10.38 16.31 -36.09
C ASN A 90 -11.07 16.39 -34.72
N LEU A 91 -12.01 17.34 -34.54
CA LEU A 91 -12.73 17.51 -33.27
C LEU A 91 -13.46 16.23 -32.86
N LEU A 92 -13.54 16.06 -31.55
CA LEU A 92 -14.29 15.03 -30.86
C LEU A 92 -14.69 15.53 -29.48
N PRO A 93 -15.71 14.94 -28.83
CA PRO A 93 -16.10 15.30 -27.48
C PRO A 93 -14.99 15.05 -26.46
N VAL A 94 -14.73 16.02 -25.59
CA VAL A 94 -13.68 15.92 -24.56
C VAL A 94 -14.19 16.39 -23.20
N LEU A 95 -13.80 15.69 -22.14
CA LEU A 95 -13.96 16.12 -20.74
C LEU A 95 -12.59 16.31 -20.08
N GLY A 96 -12.33 17.47 -19.50
CA GLY A 96 -11.18 17.68 -18.61
C GLY A 96 -11.58 17.50 -17.14
N ILE A 97 -10.79 16.77 -16.36
CA ILE A 97 -11.00 16.61 -14.90
C ILE A 97 -9.78 17.17 -14.16
N CYS A 98 -10.00 18.01 -13.14
CA CYS A 98 -8.95 18.66 -12.35
C CYS A 98 -7.86 19.30 -13.23
N LEU A 99 -6.65 18.74 -13.32
CA LEU A 99 -5.58 19.22 -14.21
C LEU A 99 -6.02 19.30 -15.69
N GLY A 100 -6.79 18.32 -16.18
CA GLY A 100 -7.42 18.37 -17.51
C GLY A 100 -8.38 19.54 -17.66
N PHE A 101 -9.14 19.89 -16.62
CA PHE A 101 -10.02 21.08 -16.62
C PHE A 101 -9.20 22.38 -16.60
N GLN A 102 -8.16 22.45 -15.78
CA GLN A 102 -7.32 23.65 -15.67
C GLN A 102 -6.54 23.91 -16.97
N SER A 103 -6.04 22.85 -17.62
CA SER A 103 -5.36 22.96 -18.92
C SER A 103 -6.30 23.39 -20.05
N LEU A 104 -7.58 22.98 -20.01
CA LEU A 104 -8.60 23.51 -20.93
C LEU A 104 -8.79 25.02 -20.74
N VAL A 105 -8.90 25.49 -19.49
CA VAL A 105 -9.05 26.93 -19.21
C VAL A 105 -7.85 27.72 -19.72
N LEU A 106 -6.64 27.24 -19.44
CA LEU A 106 -5.41 27.88 -19.92
C LEU A 106 -5.35 27.91 -21.46
N SER A 107 -5.76 26.82 -22.13
CA SER A 107 -5.79 26.74 -23.59
C SER A 107 -6.75 27.74 -24.26
N ALA A 108 -7.79 28.16 -23.53
CA ALA A 108 -8.78 29.14 -23.99
C ALA A 108 -8.37 30.59 -23.67
N GLY A 109 -7.20 30.82 -23.07
CA GLY A 109 -6.71 32.15 -22.68
C GLY A 109 -7.07 32.58 -21.26
N GLY A 110 -7.61 31.67 -20.44
CA GLY A 110 -7.77 31.91 -19.00
C GLY A 110 -6.44 31.80 -18.24
N ARG A 111 -6.51 32.02 -16.92
CA ARG A 111 -5.35 31.91 -16.02
C ARG A 111 -5.58 30.79 -15.01
N VAL A 112 -4.51 30.36 -14.36
CA VAL A 112 -4.57 29.44 -13.22
C VAL A 112 -3.84 30.11 -12.06
N ARG A 113 -4.43 30.07 -10.87
CA ARG A 113 -3.85 30.65 -9.66
C ARG A 113 -3.85 29.68 -8.51
N ARG A 114 -3.01 29.93 -7.51
CA ARG A 114 -3.04 29.21 -6.24
C ARG A 114 -4.27 29.60 -5.44
N LEU A 115 -4.85 28.62 -4.76
CA LEU A 115 -5.79 28.86 -3.69
C LEU A 115 -5.05 29.45 -2.48
N ARG A 116 -5.75 30.27 -1.69
CA ARG A 116 -5.23 30.78 -0.41
C ARG A 116 -4.89 29.64 0.55
N ARG A 117 -5.69 28.57 0.50
CA ARG A 117 -5.45 27.30 1.18
C ARG A 117 -5.97 26.16 0.30
N GLY A 118 -5.09 25.21 -0.01
CA GLY A 118 -5.45 24.03 -0.80
C GLY A 118 -6.60 23.24 -0.17
N LEU A 119 -7.34 22.51 -1.02
CA LEU A 119 -8.57 21.82 -0.63
C LEU A 119 -8.45 20.30 -0.74
N HIS A 120 -7.27 19.74 -0.47
CA HIS A 120 -7.01 18.30 -0.58
C HIS A 120 -7.87 17.48 0.39
N GLY A 121 -8.65 16.53 -0.13
CA GLY A 121 -9.56 15.69 0.66
C GLY A 121 -10.78 16.42 1.19
N MET A 122 -11.01 17.67 0.77
CA MET A 122 -12.07 18.50 1.31
C MET A 122 -13.37 18.32 0.52
N VAL A 123 -14.46 18.05 1.23
CA VAL A 123 -15.79 17.89 0.63
C VAL A 123 -16.53 19.21 0.64
N ARG A 124 -17.01 19.67 -0.53
CA ARG A 124 -17.71 20.96 -0.71
C ARG A 124 -18.98 20.84 -1.53
N ALA A 125 -19.93 21.73 -1.24
CA ALA A 125 -21.13 21.86 -2.05
C ALA A 125 -20.78 22.48 -3.41
N ILE A 126 -21.38 21.94 -4.47
CA ILE A 126 -21.22 22.42 -5.83
C ILE A 126 -22.48 23.21 -6.22
N GLU A 127 -22.33 24.53 -6.26
CA GLU A 127 -23.38 25.43 -6.74
C GLU A 127 -23.41 25.41 -8.27
N ARG A 128 -24.61 25.40 -8.85
CA ARG A 128 -24.78 25.38 -10.31
C ARG A 128 -25.70 26.50 -10.78
N GLU A 129 -25.69 26.73 -12.09
CA GLU A 129 -26.62 27.65 -12.70
C GLU A 129 -28.07 27.12 -12.55
N MET A 130 -28.95 27.98 -12.05
CA MET A 130 -30.39 27.72 -12.07
C MET A 130 -30.92 28.16 -13.44
N PRO A 131 -31.76 27.38 -14.12
CA PRO A 131 -32.19 27.69 -15.48
C PRO A 131 -33.02 28.98 -15.50
N HIS A 132 -32.38 30.11 -15.80
CA HIS A 132 -33.05 31.40 -16.03
C HIS A 132 -33.53 31.56 -17.48
N SER A 133 -33.26 30.58 -18.36
CA SER A 133 -33.88 30.49 -19.68
C SER A 133 -34.25 29.04 -20.01
N SER A 134 -35.40 28.85 -20.64
CA SER A 134 -35.95 27.56 -21.09
C SER A 134 -35.16 26.91 -22.24
N CYS A 135 -33.90 27.30 -22.47
CA CYS A 135 -33.20 27.10 -23.74
C CYS A 135 -31.79 26.49 -23.60
N TRP A 136 -31.31 26.16 -22.40
CA TRP A 136 -29.91 25.76 -22.22
C TRP A 136 -29.77 24.26 -21.94
N GLU A 137 -29.03 23.57 -22.82
CA GLU A 137 -28.63 22.17 -22.65
C GLU A 137 -27.14 22.11 -22.27
N ASP A 138 -26.88 21.84 -21.00
CA ASP A 138 -25.55 21.63 -20.43
C ASP A 138 -25.51 20.38 -19.53
N ILE A 139 -24.31 20.02 -19.06
CA ILE A 139 -24.05 18.77 -18.34
C ILE A 139 -24.58 18.75 -16.90
N PHE A 140 -24.91 19.90 -16.30
CA PHE A 140 -25.55 20.01 -14.98
C PHE A 140 -27.09 20.08 -15.06
N LYS A 141 -27.67 20.02 -16.27
CA LYS A 141 -29.12 20.05 -16.47
C LYS A 141 -29.80 18.93 -15.67
N GLY A 142 -30.72 19.32 -14.79
CA GLY A 142 -31.52 18.39 -13.98
C GLY A 142 -30.77 17.73 -12.83
N VAL A 143 -29.51 18.09 -12.58
CA VAL A 143 -28.72 17.54 -11.47
C VAL A 143 -29.02 18.36 -10.20
N PRO A 144 -29.53 17.79 -9.09
CA PRO A 144 -29.68 18.51 -7.83
C PRO A 144 -28.35 19.04 -7.28
N GLU A 145 -28.38 19.96 -6.30
CA GLU A 145 -27.17 20.31 -5.55
C GLU A 145 -26.57 19.06 -4.89
N PHE A 146 -25.24 18.99 -4.89
CA PHE A 146 -24.50 17.86 -4.36
C PHE A 146 -23.17 18.31 -3.76
N LYS A 147 -22.60 17.44 -2.91
CA LYS A 147 -21.26 17.61 -2.37
C LYS A 147 -20.26 16.75 -3.14
N ALA A 148 -19.09 17.31 -3.40
CA ALA A 148 -17.98 16.64 -4.08
C ALA A 148 -16.67 16.85 -3.35
N THR A 149 -15.78 15.87 -3.46
CA THR A 149 -14.40 15.96 -2.97
C THR A 149 -13.53 16.77 -3.91
N LEU A 150 -12.64 17.56 -3.33
CA LEU A 150 -11.66 18.37 -4.03
C LEU A 150 -10.25 17.87 -3.71
N TYR A 151 -9.34 17.91 -4.70
CA TYR A 151 -7.93 17.57 -4.55
C TYR A 151 -7.04 18.55 -5.31
N HIS A 152 -7.18 19.85 -5.04
CA HIS A 152 -6.42 20.84 -5.77
C HIS A 152 -5.92 21.98 -4.89
N SER A 153 -4.67 22.40 -5.17
CA SER A 153 -4.06 23.64 -4.70
C SER A 153 -4.24 24.79 -5.70
N LEU A 154 -4.48 24.46 -6.96
CA LEU A 154 -4.65 25.41 -8.05
C LEU A 154 -6.11 25.52 -8.45
N CYS A 155 -6.55 26.69 -8.90
CA CYS A 155 -7.88 26.88 -9.47
C CYS A 155 -7.82 27.74 -10.74
N ALA A 156 -8.72 27.44 -11.67
CA ALA A 156 -8.93 28.24 -12.86
C ALA A 156 -9.45 29.66 -12.53
N ASP A 157 -8.94 30.66 -13.23
CA ASP A 157 -9.35 32.07 -13.15
C ASP A 157 -9.79 32.57 -14.54
N ILE A 158 -11.08 32.88 -14.65
CA ILE A 158 -11.74 33.46 -15.83
C ILE A 158 -12.20 34.90 -15.59
N GLY A 159 -11.64 35.55 -14.56
CA GLY A 159 -11.97 36.92 -14.14
C GLY A 159 -12.90 36.99 -12.93
N GLN A 160 -13.18 35.87 -12.24
CA GLN A 160 -14.18 35.84 -11.16
C GLN A 160 -13.84 36.72 -9.95
N ASP A 161 -12.55 36.96 -9.70
CA ASP A 161 -12.08 37.76 -8.57
C ASP A 161 -12.26 39.27 -8.83
N SER A 162 -12.47 39.67 -10.09
CA SER A 162 -12.75 41.06 -10.47
C SER A 162 -14.22 41.46 -10.24
N VAL A 163 -15.10 40.48 -9.99
CA VAL A 163 -16.53 40.71 -9.79
C VAL A 163 -16.80 41.09 -8.33
N SER A 164 -17.45 42.22 -8.09
CA SER A 164 -17.82 42.65 -6.72
C SER A 164 -18.77 41.65 -6.05
N ASP A 165 -18.76 41.56 -4.72
CA ASP A 165 -19.70 40.70 -3.96
C ASP A 165 -21.17 41.04 -4.23
N VAL A 166 -21.47 42.33 -4.46
CA VAL A 166 -22.81 42.82 -4.79
C VAL A 166 -23.30 42.24 -6.11
N ASP A 167 -22.42 42.18 -7.12
CA ASP A 167 -22.79 41.74 -8.46
C ASP A 167 -22.66 40.22 -8.67
N TRP A 168 -21.99 39.50 -7.75
CA TRP A 168 -21.64 38.09 -7.91
C TRP A 168 -22.83 37.21 -8.29
N LYS A 169 -23.97 37.38 -7.61
CA LYS A 169 -25.18 36.57 -7.84
C LYS A 169 -25.67 36.62 -9.29
N GLN A 170 -25.50 37.75 -9.96
CA GLN A 170 -25.95 37.95 -11.34
C GLN A 170 -24.84 37.65 -12.36
N LYS A 171 -23.61 38.07 -12.08
CA LYS A 171 -22.50 38.05 -13.05
C LYS A 171 -21.65 36.78 -13.03
N ARG A 172 -21.78 35.90 -12.02
CA ARG A 172 -20.97 34.66 -11.91
C ARG A 172 -21.11 33.67 -13.07
N TRP A 173 -22.15 33.82 -13.88
CA TRP A 173 -22.40 32.98 -15.06
C TRP A 173 -21.86 33.62 -16.36
N GLU A 174 -21.35 34.85 -16.28
CA GLU A 174 -20.71 35.54 -17.40
C GLU A 174 -19.21 35.22 -17.42
N SER A 175 -18.70 34.78 -18.57
CA SER A 175 -17.24 34.72 -18.81
C SER A 175 -16.82 35.97 -19.56
N ARG A 176 -16.16 36.91 -18.85
CA ARG A 176 -15.77 38.22 -19.39
C ARG A 176 -14.38 38.20 -20.01
N ASP A 177 -13.42 37.65 -19.27
CA ASP A 177 -12.01 37.65 -19.68
C ASP A 177 -11.71 36.51 -20.66
N VAL A 178 -12.54 35.45 -20.64
CA VAL A 178 -12.36 34.23 -21.45
C VAL A 178 -13.65 33.92 -22.22
N PRO A 179 -13.98 34.69 -23.28
CA PRO A 179 -15.30 34.66 -23.90
C PRO A 179 -15.67 33.31 -24.50
N ASP A 180 -14.71 32.46 -24.85
CA ASP A 180 -14.96 31.13 -25.42
C ASP A 180 -15.46 30.09 -24.40
N LEU A 181 -15.35 30.38 -23.10
CA LEU A 181 -15.79 29.51 -22.03
C LEU A 181 -17.09 29.99 -21.39
N MET A 182 -17.85 29.04 -20.87
CA MET A 182 -19.07 29.27 -20.10
C MET A 182 -18.93 28.59 -18.74
N PRO A 183 -18.92 29.33 -17.62
CA PRO A 183 -18.96 28.74 -16.29
C PRO A 183 -20.30 28.03 -16.05
N LEU A 184 -20.25 26.83 -15.47
CA LEU A 184 -21.41 25.97 -15.21
C LEU A 184 -21.67 25.76 -13.72
N ALA A 185 -20.60 25.78 -12.92
CA ALA A 185 -20.67 25.49 -11.50
C ALA A 185 -19.55 26.19 -10.73
N TRP A 186 -19.80 26.44 -9.45
CA TRP A 186 -18.90 27.12 -8.51
C TRP A 186 -18.90 26.42 -7.15
N ALA A 187 -17.82 26.57 -6.40
CA ALA A 187 -17.83 26.45 -4.94
C ALA A 187 -17.31 27.76 -4.34
N VAL A 188 -17.74 28.08 -3.12
CA VAL A 188 -17.31 29.28 -2.40
C VAL A 188 -16.73 28.85 -1.06
N GLU A 189 -15.48 29.22 -0.82
CA GLU A 189 -14.83 29.07 0.48
C GLU A 189 -14.90 30.40 1.23
N GLU A 190 -15.57 30.40 2.38
CA GLU A 190 -15.53 31.53 3.29
C GLU A 190 -14.16 31.57 3.99
N ARG A 191 -13.46 32.70 3.87
CA ARG A 191 -12.16 32.94 4.53
C ARG A 191 -12.22 34.22 5.36
N GLU A 192 -11.28 34.37 6.29
CA GLU A 192 -11.16 35.57 7.12
C GLU A 192 -10.90 36.84 6.28
N ASP A 193 -10.21 36.70 5.14
CA ASP A 193 -9.91 37.76 4.18
C ASP A 193 -10.89 37.79 2.99
N GLY A 194 -12.10 37.27 3.18
CA GLY A 194 -13.20 37.30 2.22
C GLY A 194 -13.40 35.99 1.46
N ASN A 195 -14.48 35.93 0.67
CA ASN A 195 -14.87 34.70 -0.02
C ASN A 195 -13.93 34.37 -1.17
N GLU A 196 -13.42 33.14 -1.19
CA GLU A 196 -12.63 32.57 -2.28
C GLU A 196 -13.56 31.77 -3.20
N ARG A 197 -13.73 32.26 -4.43
CA ARG A 197 -14.67 31.69 -5.43
C ARG A 197 -13.91 30.77 -6.37
N ILE A 198 -14.40 29.53 -6.49
CA ILE A 198 -13.68 28.45 -7.16
C ILE A 198 -14.56 27.89 -8.27
N LEU A 199 -14.09 27.98 -9.51
CA LEU A 199 -14.79 27.49 -10.68
C LEU A 199 -14.78 25.96 -10.70
N MET A 200 -15.97 25.34 -10.75
CA MET A 200 -16.14 23.89 -10.63
C MET A 200 -16.52 23.18 -11.92
N GLY A 201 -17.08 23.91 -12.89
CA GLY A 201 -17.46 23.33 -14.17
C GLY A 201 -17.46 24.37 -15.29
N ILE A 202 -17.08 23.95 -16.49
CA ILE A 202 -17.11 24.78 -17.70
C ILE A 202 -17.58 24.02 -18.93
N LYS A 203 -18.06 24.78 -19.92
CA LYS A 203 -18.32 24.34 -21.30
C LYS A 203 -17.66 25.32 -22.28
N HIS A 204 -17.00 24.80 -23.29
CA HIS A 204 -16.55 25.61 -24.43
C HIS A 204 -17.75 25.94 -25.33
N ARG A 205 -17.85 27.19 -25.80
CA ARG A 205 -19.02 27.67 -26.58
C ARG A 205 -19.18 26.98 -27.93
N THR A 206 -18.08 26.82 -28.68
CA THR A 206 -18.09 26.29 -30.05
C THR A 206 -17.58 24.85 -30.15
N LYS A 207 -16.53 24.49 -29.40
CA LYS A 207 -15.96 23.14 -29.39
C LYS A 207 -16.73 22.21 -28.43
N PRO A 208 -16.80 20.90 -28.69
CA PRO A 208 -17.46 19.93 -27.81
C PRO A 208 -16.58 19.59 -26.59
N PHE A 209 -16.11 20.61 -25.87
CA PHE A 209 -15.23 20.47 -24.72
C PHE A 209 -15.94 20.92 -23.44
N TRP A 210 -15.77 20.12 -22.40
CA TRP A 210 -16.27 20.39 -21.06
C TRP A 210 -15.15 20.16 -20.05
N GLY A 211 -15.31 20.67 -18.83
CA GLY A 211 -14.45 20.26 -17.74
C GLY A 211 -15.08 20.40 -16.37
N LEU A 212 -14.51 19.66 -15.41
CA LEU A 212 -14.91 19.60 -14.01
C LEU A 212 -13.66 19.71 -13.12
N GLN A 213 -13.70 20.56 -12.09
CA GLN A 213 -12.57 20.74 -11.16
C GLN A 213 -12.58 19.73 -10.01
N TYR A 214 -13.75 19.20 -9.64
CA TYR A 214 -13.89 18.23 -8.55
C TYR A 214 -13.60 16.80 -9.02
N HIS A 215 -13.42 15.89 -8.06
CA HIS A 215 -13.12 14.48 -8.31
C HIS A 215 -14.40 13.62 -8.19
N PRO A 216 -15.07 13.27 -9.31
CA PRO A 216 -16.33 12.52 -9.30
C PRO A 216 -16.20 11.10 -8.73
N GLU A 217 -15.00 10.54 -8.77
CA GLU A 217 -14.64 9.18 -8.38
C GLU A 217 -14.40 9.00 -6.88
N SER A 218 -14.14 10.09 -6.16
CA SER A 218 -13.86 10.02 -4.73
C SER A 218 -15.03 9.42 -3.97
N VAL A 219 -14.74 8.58 -2.97
CA VAL A 219 -15.73 7.88 -2.15
C VAL A 219 -16.72 8.84 -1.46
N CYS A 220 -16.28 10.07 -1.14
CA CYS A 220 -17.12 11.09 -0.52
C CYS A 220 -17.86 12.01 -1.51
N THR A 221 -17.64 11.87 -2.82
CA THR A 221 -18.45 12.58 -3.82
C THR A 221 -19.82 11.93 -3.93
N GLN A 222 -20.87 12.71 -3.71
CA GLN A 222 -22.24 12.19 -3.73
C GLN A 222 -22.61 11.68 -5.13
N GLN A 223 -23.28 10.53 -5.18
CA GLN A 223 -23.73 9.88 -6.42
C GLN A 223 -24.58 10.79 -7.32
N THR A 224 -25.30 11.76 -6.75
CA THR A 224 -26.01 12.80 -7.52
C THR A 224 -25.10 13.51 -8.52
N GLY A 225 -23.84 13.75 -8.16
CA GLY A 225 -22.83 14.35 -9.03
C GLY A 225 -22.43 13.48 -10.22
N HIS A 226 -22.66 12.16 -10.17
CA HIS A 226 -22.38 11.25 -11.29
C HIS A 226 -23.32 11.48 -12.48
N ALA A 227 -24.51 12.04 -12.25
CA ALA A 227 -25.41 12.43 -13.34
C ALA A 227 -24.77 13.45 -14.29
N VAL A 228 -23.80 14.25 -13.83
CA VAL A 228 -23.04 15.18 -14.68
C VAL A 228 -22.23 14.44 -15.73
N LEU A 229 -21.60 13.31 -15.37
CA LEU A 229 -20.83 12.48 -16.30
C LEU A 229 -21.76 11.79 -17.32
N GLN A 230 -22.92 11.31 -16.87
CA GLN A 230 -23.93 10.72 -17.75
C GLN A 230 -24.45 11.74 -18.77
N ASN A 231 -24.79 12.95 -18.32
CA ASN A 231 -25.22 14.04 -19.19
C ASN A 231 -24.13 14.42 -20.20
N TRP A 232 -22.87 14.54 -19.75
CA TRP A 232 -21.74 14.78 -20.65
C TRP A 232 -21.66 13.71 -21.74
N PHE A 233 -21.76 12.44 -21.37
CA PHE A 233 -21.63 11.34 -22.32
C PHE A 233 -22.80 11.28 -23.32
N VAL A 234 -24.02 11.58 -22.87
CA VAL A 234 -25.18 11.76 -23.75
C VAL A 234 -24.91 12.87 -24.78
N HIS A 235 -24.40 14.03 -24.33
CA HIS A 235 -24.04 15.13 -25.23
C HIS A 235 -22.90 14.76 -26.19
N ALA A 236 -21.92 13.99 -25.73
CA ALA A 236 -20.83 13.48 -26.57
C ALA A 236 -21.38 12.60 -27.71
N MET A 237 -22.27 11.65 -27.39
CA MET A 237 -22.86 10.76 -28.40
C MET A 237 -23.79 11.51 -29.37
N GLN A 238 -24.56 12.48 -28.86
CA GLN A 238 -25.37 13.35 -29.70
C GLN A 238 -24.53 14.18 -30.67
N TRP A 239 -23.40 14.72 -30.20
CA TRP A 239 -22.46 15.45 -31.04
C TRP A 239 -21.91 14.55 -32.15
N ASN A 240 -21.44 13.34 -31.81
CA ASN A 240 -20.94 12.37 -32.79
C ASN A 240 -21.99 12.03 -33.85
N LYS A 241 -23.25 11.84 -33.45
CA LYS A 241 -24.36 11.59 -34.37
C LYS A 241 -24.62 12.79 -35.29
N LYS A 242 -24.56 14.01 -34.74
CA LYS A 242 -24.80 15.26 -35.49
C LYS A 242 -23.69 15.56 -36.50
N THR A 243 -22.44 15.29 -36.16
CA THR A 243 -21.27 15.53 -37.02
C THR A 243 -20.94 14.36 -37.93
N GLY A 244 -21.62 13.22 -37.77
CA GLY A 244 -21.37 12.02 -38.56
C GLY A 244 -20.05 11.31 -38.23
N ARG A 245 -19.43 11.61 -37.08
CA ARG A 245 -18.19 10.98 -36.64
C ARG A 245 -18.40 9.47 -36.46
N ARG A 246 -17.46 8.67 -36.97
CA ARG A 246 -17.41 7.21 -36.79
C ARG A 246 -16.02 6.80 -36.32
N ILE A 247 -15.95 5.83 -35.41
CA ILE A 247 -14.66 5.27 -34.97
C ILE A 247 -14.05 4.38 -36.05
N LYS A 248 -12.72 4.38 -36.14
CA LYS A 248 -11.94 3.48 -36.99
C LYS A 248 -11.36 2.35 -36.14
N SER A 249 -11.49 1.10 -36.59
CA SER A 249 -11.04 -0.09 -35.84
C SER A 249 -9.81 -0.76 -36.48
N ASP A 250 -9.04 -0.03 -37.28
CA ASP A 250 -7.92 -0.54 -38.07
C ASP A 250 -6.58 -0.40 -37.34
N GLY A 251 -5.75 -1.45 -37.34
CA GLY A 251 -4.41 -1.41 -36.78
C GLY A 251 -4.34 -1.61 -35.26
N LYS A 252 -3.15 -1.39 -34.69
CA LYS A 252 -2.86 -1.61 -33.26
C LYS A 252 -3.25 -0.37 -32.44
N PHE A 253 -3.94 -0.58 -31.33
CA PHE A 253 -4.25 0.45 -30.33
C PHE A 253 -2.96 0.83 -29.58
N LEU A 254 -2.76 2.13 -29.34
CA LEU A 254 -1.64 2.60 -28.50
C LEU A 254 -2.02 2.58 -27.02
N ALA A 255 -3.28 2.92 -26.71
CA ALA A 255 -3.80 2.86 -25.35
C ALA A 255 -4.00 1.41 -24.88
N ARG A 256 -3.88 1.22 -23.57
CA ARG A 256 -4.04 -0.08 -22.89
C ARG A 256 -5.35 -0.17 -22.12
N ASN A 257 -5.79 -1.38 -21.79
CA ASN A 257 -6.83 -1.57 -20.78
C ASN A 257 -6.35 -1.07 -19.42
N SER A 258 -7.27 -0.59 -18.58
CA SER A 258 -6.97 -0.20 -17.20
C SER A 258 -6.63 -1.38 -16.29
N LEU A 259 -7.27 -2.53 -16.53
CA LEU A 259 -6.95 -3.77 -15.86
C LEU A 259 -5.56 -4.25 -16.29
N LYS A 260 -4.68 -4.42 -15.30
CA LYS A 260 -3.38 -5.04 -15.53
C LYS A 260 -3.58 -6.54 -15.85
N PRO A 261 -2.83 -7.11 -16.80
CA PRO A 261 -2.80 -8.56 -16.99
C PRO A 261 -2.32 -9.26 -15.70
N SER A 262 -2.68 -10.54 -15.53
CA SER A 262 -2.15 -11.31 -14.40
C SER A 262 -0.68 -11.67 -14.64
N LEU A 263 0.11 -11.76 -13.57
CA LEU A 263 1.52 -12.16 -13.61
C LEU A 263 1.71 -13.53 -14.29
N LEU A 264 0.76 -14.46 -14.12
CA LEU A 264 0.80 -15.76 -14.79
C LEU A 264 0.58 -15.63 -16.31
N SER A 265 -0.33 -14.75 -16.73
CA SER A 265 -0.57 -14.51 -18.15
C SER A 265 0.64 -13.82 -18.81
N GLU A 266 1.28 -12.89 -18.11
CA GLU A 266 2.45 -12.15 -18.59
C GLU A 266 3.65 -13.07 -18.80
N VAL A 267 3.98 -13.90 -17.80
CA VAL A 267 5.14 -14.81 -17.91
C VAL A 267 4.95 -15.85 -19.02
N ARG A 268 3.73 -16.36 -19.20
CA ARG A 268 3.41 -17.32 -20.28
C ARG A 268 3.42 -16.66 -21.65
N SER A 269 2.94 -15.42 -21.76
CA SER A 269 3.05 -14.64 -22.99
C SER A 269 4.51 -14.38 -23.36
N ALA A 270 5.40 -14.15 -22.38
CA ALA A 270 6.83 -14.01 -22.62
C ALA A 270 7.47 -15.30 -23.18
N ALA A 271 7.05 -16.48 -22.70
CA ALA A 271 7.53 -17.77 -23.20
C ALA A 271 7.18 -18.02 -24.68
N GLN A 272 6.02 -17.57 -25.15
CA GLN A 272 5.66 -17.66 -26.57
C GLN A 272 6.62 -16.87 -27.48
N GLY A 273 7.31 -15.87 -26.93
CA GLY A 273 8.34 -15.08 -27.62
C GLY A 273 9.73 -15.76 -27.68
N GLY A 274 9.89 -16.96 -27.13
CA GLY A 274 11.11 -17.78 -27.24
C GLY A 274 12.18 -17.57 -26.17
N HIS A 275 11.98 -16.66 -25.20
CA HIS A 275 12.92 -16.43 -24.10
C HIS A 275 12.18 -16.17 -22.78
N ALA A 276 11.99 -17.21 -21.97
CA ALA A 276 11.39 -17.13 -20.63
C ALA A 276 12.20 -17.90 -19.58
N PRO A 277 13.34 -17.34 -19.14
CA PRO A 277 14.18 -17.91 -18.09
C PRO A 277 13.43 -18.33 -16.82
N VAL A 278 12.43 -17.55 -16.38
CA VAL A 278 11.64 -17.87 -15.18
C VAL A 278 10.86 -19.18 -15.35
N LEU A 279 10.15 -19.32 -16.47
CA LEU A 279 9.40 -20.55 -16.74
C LEU A 279 10.35 -21.73 -16.93
N ALA A 280 11.45 -21.52 -17.64
CA ALA A 280 12.49 -22.53 -17.80
C ALA A 280 12.92 -23.08 -16.44
N TRP A 281 13.35 -22.22 -15.49
CA TRP A 281 13.77 -22.65 -14.16
C TRP A 281 12.67 -23.37 -13.38
N THR A 282 11.47 -22.79 -13.29
CA THR A 282 10.36 -23.40 -12.53
C THR A 282 9.84 -24.71 -13.12
N GLU A 283 10.08 -24.98 -14.40
CA GLU A 283 9.74 -26.23 -15.10
C GLU A 283 10.89 -27.25 -15.10
N MET A 284 12.12 -26.84 -14.77
CA MET A 284 13.23 -27.78 -14.74
C MET A 284 13.08 -28.77 -13.59
N PRO A 285 13.44 -30.04 -13.81
CA PRO A 285 13.57 -31.02 -12.72
C PRO A 285 14.90 -30.83 -11.95
N THR A 286 15.22 -29.60 -11.52
CA THR A 286 16.41 -29.27 -10.71
C THR A 286 16.11 -29.29 -9.20
N SER A 287 17.15 -29.23 -8.36
CA SER A 287 16.99 -29.47 -6.92
C SER A 287 16.19 -28.38 -6.20
N LEU A 288 16.42 -27.09 -6.45
CA LEU A 288 15.68 -26.04 -5.72
C LEU A 288 14.31 -25.74 -6.35
N ALA A 289 14.17 -25.84 -7.67
CA ALA A 289 12.89 -25.65 -8.37
C ALA A 289 11.83 -26.71 -8.02
N THR A 290 12.22 -27.83 -7.42
CA THR A 290 11.30 -28.93 -7.03
C THR A 290 10.86 -28.88 -5.56
N VAL A 291 11.39 -27.95 -4.75
CA VAL A 291 11.00 -27.78 -3.34
C VAL A 291 9.51 -27.45 -3.23
N GLY A 292 8.76 -28.13 -2.36
CA GLY A 292 7.34 -27.84 -2.13
C GLY A 292 6.36 -28.43 -3.16
N LEU A 293 6.83 -29.19 -4.15
CA LEU A 293 5.97 -29.95 -5.07
C LEU A 293 5.43 -31.22 -4.41
N ASP A 294 4.23 -31.65 -4.84
CA ASP A 294 3.54 -32.86 -4.36
C ASP A 294 3.41 -32.94 -2.83
N CYS A 295 3.18 -31.78 -2.21
CA CYS A 295 2.99 -31.67 -0.78
C CYS A 295 1.53 -31.92 -0.38
N GLU A 296 1.36 -32.41 0.84
CA GLU A 296 0.09 -32.49 1.56
C GLU A 296 0.20 -31.79 2.90
N TYR A 297 -0.92 -31.28 3.39
CA TYR A 297 -1.03 -30.62 4.67
C TYR A 297 -1.43 -31.63 5.75
N VAL A 298 -0.61 -31.75 6.79
CA VAL A 298 -0.90 -32.56 7.99
C VAL A 298 -0.73 -31.71 9.25
N PHE A 299 -1.52 -32.01 10.29
CA PHE A 299 -1.48 -31.26 11.53
C PHE A 299 -1.94 -32.09 12.74
N LYS A 300 -1.58 -31.64 13.94
CA LYS A 300 -2.20 -32.04 15.21
C LYS A 300 -2.66 -30.82 15.98
N THR A 301 -3.83 -30.93 16.62
CA THR A 301 -4.41 -29.87 17.44
C THR A 301 -4.27 -30.19 18.91
N MET A 302 -3.95 -29.17 19.69
CA MET A 302 -3.77 -29.21 21.13
C MET A 302 -4.57 -28.08 21.78
N ASN A 303 -4.96 -28.25 23.04
CA ASN A 303 -5.41 -27.13 23.85
C ASN A 303 -4.21 -26.27 24.25
N LEU A 304 -4.34 -24.95 24.13
CA LEU A 304 -3.39 -23.99 24.66
C LEU A 304 -3.67 -23.80 26.16
N PRO A 305 -2.74 -24.13 27.07
CA PRO A 305 -2.95 -23.91 28.50
C PRO A 305 -3.12 -22.42 28.81
N ALA A 306 -4.02 -22.10 29.74
CA ALA A 306 -4.28 -20.71 30.13
C ALA A 306 -3.01 -20.02 30.64
N GLY A 307 -2.72 -18.83 30.12
CA GLY A 307 -1.56 -18.01 30.50
C GLY A 307 -0.30 -18.24 29.67
N ILE A 308 -0.25 -19.28 28.82
CA ILE A 308 0.85 -19.52 27.89
C ILE A 308 0.77 -18.53 26.73
N LYS A 309 1.87 -17.83 26.47
CA LYS A 309 2.00 -16.87 25.36
C LYS A 309 2.92 -17.43 24.27
N VAL A 310 2.92 -16.78 23.11
CA VAL A 310 3.78 -17.16 21.98
C VAL A 310 5.26 -17.24 22.35
N PRO A 311 5.87 -16.29 23.10
CA PRO A 311 7.24 -16.43 23.54
C PRO A 311 7.51 -17.66 24.40
N ASP A 312 6.55 -18.10 25.23
CA ASP A 312 6.70 -19.32 26.04
C ASP A 312 6.80 -20.56 25.14
N ILE A 313 5.99 -20.63 24.08
CA ILE A 313 6.03 -21.75 23.11
C ILE A 313 7.41 -21.82 22.44
N VAL A 314 7.93 -20.69 21.98
CA VAL A 314 9.24 -20.57 21.33
C VAL A 314 10.36 -21.00 22.28
N GLU A 315 10.31 -20.56 23.53
CA GLU A 315 11.31 -20.91 24.56
C GLU A 315 11.25 -22.39 24.96
N ILE A 316 10.05 -22.97 25.07
CA ILE A 316 9.88 -24.42 25.35
C ILE A 316 10.49 -25.27 24.24
N LEU A 317 10.28 -24.87 22.98
CA LEU A 317 10.86 -25.54 21.82
C LEU A 317 12.36 -25.26 21.65
N LYS A 318 12.96 -24.50 22.58
CA LYS A 318 14.39 -24.18 22.67
C LYS A 318 14.97 -23.82 21.31
N SER A 319 14.32 -22.91 20.58
CA SER A 319 14.75 -22.51 19.24
C SER A 319 16.00 -21.63 19.28
N GLY A 320 17.10 -22.10 19.88
CA GLY A 320 18.43 -21.47 19.83
C GLY A 320 19.09 -21.50 18.46
N ARG A 321 18.26 -21.37 17.43
CA ARG A 321 18.53 -21.40 16.00
C ARG A 321 18.90 -20.00 15.54
N ALA A 322 19.61 -19.90 14.42
CA ALA A 322 20.09 -18.61 13.93
C ALA A 322 18.97 -17.75 13.33
N GLU A 323 17.94 -18.38 12.77
CA GLU A 323 16.90 -17.72 11.95
C GLU A 323 15.52 -18.05 12.50
N HIS A 324 14.62 -17.07 12.50
CA HIS A 324 13.31 -17.14 13.16
C HIS A 324 12.31 -16.27 12.43
N ILE A 325 11.08 -16.76 12.29
CA ILE A 325 9.98 -15.91 11.85
C ILE A 325 8.78 -16.16 12.75
N ILE A 326 8.33 -15.10 13.41
CA ILE A 326 7.14 -15.10 14.26
C ILE A 326 6.26 -13.94 13.80
N LEU A 327 5.01 -14.26 13.47
CA LEU A 327 3.94 -13.30 13.23
C LEU A 327 2.98 -13.40 14.41
N ASP A 328 2.86 -12.34 15.21
CA ASP A 328 2.24 -12.40 16.53
C ASP A 328 1.13 -11.37 16.73
N SER A 329 -0.07 -11.85 17.04
CA SER A 329 -1.16 -11.04 17.56
C SER A 329 -1.07 -10.90 19.07
N ALA A 330 -0.13 -10.07 19.54
CA ALA A 330 0.15 -9.89 20.96
C ALA A 330 -1.00 -9.22 21.75
N ASN A 331 -1.91 -8.53 21.06
CA ASN A 331 -3.11 -7.94 21.66
C ASN A 331 -4.27 -8.95 21.85
N SER A 332 -4.10 -10.23 21.49
CA SER A 332 -5.17 -11.22 21.58
C SER A 332 -5.73 -11.41 23.00
N SER A 333 -4.89 -11.22 24.02
CA SER A 333 -5.24 -11.35 25.43
C SER A 333 -5.76 -10.06 26.06
N THR A 334 -5.78 -8.93 25.36
CA THR A 334 -6.36 -7.71 25.91
C THR A 334 -7.88 -7.87 26.05
N THR A 335 -8.46 -7.26 27.07
CA THR A 335 -9.92 -7.21 27.20
C THR A 335 -10.50 -6.49 25.99
N ALA A 336 -11.47 -7.12 25.32
CA ALA A 336 -12.22 -6.46 24.26
C ALA A 336 -12.89 -5.20 24.84
N THR A 337 -12.59 -4.05 24.25
CA THR A 337 -13.19 -2.76 24.61
C THR A 337 -14.07 -2.33 23.45
N GLY A 338 -15.38 -2.20 23.69
CA GLY A 338 -16.34 -1.73 22.68
C GLY A 338 -17.09 -2.83 21.91
N ALA A 339 -17.78 -2.42 20.84
CA ALA A 339 -18.75 -3.26 20.11
C ALA A 339 -18.16 -4.16 19.01
N LYS A 340 -16.89 -3.95 18.60
CA LYS A 340 -16.18 -4.78 17.61
C LYS A 340 -14.85 -5.27 18.19
N ASP A 341 -14.56 -6.56 18.02
CA ASP A 341 -13.31 -7.17 18.46
C ASP A 341 -12.17 -6.84 17.48
N VAL A 342 -11.27 -5.96 17.90
CA VAL A 342 -10.10 -5.49 17.12
C VAL A 342 -8.82 -6.29 17.41
N ARG A 343 -8.94 -7.41 18.14
CA ARG A 343 -7.81 -8.26 18.50
C ARG A 343 -7.41 -9.13 17.31
N GLY A 344 -6.11 -9.34 17.15
CA GLY A 344 -5.64 -10.34 16.22
C GLY A 344 -5.97 -11.74 16.73
N ARG A 345 -6.55 -12.58 15.87
CA ARG A 345 -7.03 -13.93 16.25
C ARG A 345 -5.91 -14.96 16.30
N TYR A 346 -4.88 -14.81 15.46
CA TYR A 346 -3.91 -15.86 15.22
C TYR A 346 -2.47 -15.38 15.39
N SER A 347 -1.62 -16.22 15.97
CA SER A 347 -0.16 -16.08 15.85
C SER A 347 0.43 -17.28 15.11
N ILE A 348 1.48 -17.06 14.34
CA ILE A 348 2.16 -18.07 13.52
C ILE A 348 3.65 -18.08 13.89
N ILE A 349 4.17 -19.26 14.22
CA ILE A 349 5.58 -19.50 14.52
C ILE A 349 6.11 -20.41 13.40
N ALA A 350 7.02 -19.90 12.57
CA ALA A 350 7.73 -20.72 11.59
C ALA A 350 8.85 -21.50 12.29
N LEU A 351 9.01 -22.77 11.93
CA LEU A 351 10.04 -23.65 12.46
C LEU A 351 10.96 -24.12 11.33
N ASP A 352 12.21 -24.40 11.68
CA ASP A 352 13.28 -24.85 10.77
C ASP A 352 13.55 -23.84 9.63
N VAL A 353 13.44 -22.54 9.92
CA VAL A 353 13.62 -21.44 8.94
C VAL A 353 15.06 -21.39 8.39
N GLU A 354 16.03 -21.81 9.19
CA GLU A 354 17.43 -21.94 8.78
C GLU A 354 17.64 -22.99 7.67
N GLU A 355 16.72 -23.95 7.52
CA GLU A 355 16.78 -25.01 6.50
C GLU A 355 15.84 -24.73 5.31
N ALA A 356 15.02 -23.69 5.40
CA ALA A 356 14.04 -23.36 4.39
C ALA A 356 14.69 -22.83 3.10
N LEU A 357 14.09 -23.16 1.96
CA LEU A 357 14.38 -22.47 0.70
C LEU A 357 14.05 -20.99 0.86
N ARG A 358 14.96 -20.12 0.46
CA ARG A 358 14.78 -18.68 0.41
C ARG A 358 14.82 -18.20 -1.02
N ILE A 359 13.90 -17.32 -1.36
CA ILE A 359 13.98 -16.50 -2.56
C ILE A 359 14.41 -15.10 -2.10
N GLU A 360 15.55 -14.66 -2.61
CA GLU A 360 16.18 -13.37 -2.32
C GLU A 360 16.24 -12.54 -3.61
N TYR A 361 15.90 -11.26 -3.50
CA TYR A 361 15.99 -10.31 -4.61
C TYR A 361 16.45 -8.94 -4.11
N HIS A 362 17.41 -8.34 -4.79
CA HIS A 362 17.87 -6.96 -4.58
C HIS A 362 17.36 -6.09 -5.72
N VAL A 363 16.74 -4.96 -5.39
CA VAL A 363 16.22 -4.01 -6.38
C VAL A 363 17.37 -3.47 -7.22
N GLY A 364 17.29 -3.72 -8.53
CA GLY A 364 18.35 -3.36 -9.48
C GLY A 364 18.92 -4.59 -10.20
N ASP A 365 18.85 -5.75 -9.57
CA ASP A 365 19.31 -7.00 -10.18
C ASP A 365 18.36 -7.43 -11.30
N ASP A 366 18.96 -8.00 -12.35
CA ASP A 366 18.27 -8.69 -13.45
C ASP A 366 18.12 -10.19 -13.17
N PHE A 367 18.32 -10.62 -11.92
CA PHE A 367 18.14 -11.99 -11.46
C PHE A 367 17.59 -12.03 -10.04
N ALA A 368 17.10 -13.19 -9.62
CA ALA A 368 16.86 -13.52 -8.22
C ALA A 368 17.72 -14.71 -7.79
N THR A 369 17.88 -14.88 -6.48
CA THR A 369 18.64 -15.98 -5.89
C THR A 369 17.72 -16.91 -5.13
N ALA A 370 17.73 -18.19 -5.50
CA ALA A 370 17.15 -19.26 -4.69
C ALA A 370 18.26 -19.91 -3.87
N ARG A 371 18.11 -19.98 -2.54
CA ARG A 371 19.13 -20.60 -1.69
C ARG A 371 18.54 -21.47 -0.59
N VAL A 372 19.25 -22.54 -0.25
CA VAL A 372 19.02 -23.35 0.95
C VAL A 372 20.32 -23.32 1.74
N PRO A 373 20.36 -22.67 2.91
CA PRO A 373 21.56 -22.63 3.74
C PRO A 373 21.97 -24.03 4.20
N SER A 374 23.27 -24.22 4.41
CA SER A 374 23.81 -25.44 5.02
C SER A 374 23.19 -25.67 6.39
N SER A 375 22.59 -26.85 6.55
CA SER A 375 21.88 -27.30 7.75
C SER A 375 22.21 -28.78 8.01
N GLN A 376 21.73 -29.35 9.12
CA GLN A 376 22.07 -30.72 9.55
C GLN A 376 21.63 -31.77 8.50
N GLY A 377 22.47 -32.00 7.49
CA GLY A 377 22.21 -32.91 6.37
C GLY A 377 22.78 -32.45 5.01
N LEU A 378 22.98 -31.15 4.81
CA LEU A 378 23.61 -30.57 3.60
C LEU A 378 24.92 -29.86 3.98
N PRO A 379 26.10 -30.39 3.58
CA PRO A 379 27.39 -29.85 3.99
C PRO A 379 27.79 -28.54 3.28
N ILE A 380 27.01 -28.08 2.30
CA ILE A 380 27.30 -26.91 1.47
C ILE A 380 25.98 -26.15 1.24
N ASP A 381 26.02 -24.82 1.29
CA ASP A 381 24.92 -23.95 0.85
C ASP A 381 24.57 -24.27 -0.61
N LEU A 382 23.30 -24.59 -0.89
CA LEU A 382 22.81 -24.69 -2.25
C LEU A 382 22.32 -23.31 -2.68
N MET A 383 22.81 -22.82 -3.83
CA MET A 383 22.43 -21.52 -4.38
C MET A 383 22.25 -21.64 -5.89
N GLU A 384 21.13 -21.14 -6.39
CA GLU A 384 20.82 -21.06 -7.81
C GLU A 384 20.46 -19.60 -8.14
N THR A 385 21.06 -19.07 -9.21
CA THR A 385 20.73 -17.76 -9.75
C THR A 385 19.71 -17.93 -10.88
N ILE A 386 18.59 -17.22 -10.79
CA ILE A 386 17.51 -17.24 -11.76
C ILE A 386 17.50 -15.89 -12.50
N PRO A 387 18.04 -15.81 -13.73
CA PRO A 387 18.01 -14.57 -14.49
C PRO A 387 16.58 -14.25 -14.94
N PHE A 388 16.31 -12.97 -15.21
CA PHE A 388 15.06 -12.48 -15.75
C PHE A 388 15.23 -12.11 -17.22
N GLY A 389 14.27 -12.53 -18.06
CA GLY A 389 14.13 -11.99 -19.40
C GLY A 389 13.71 -10.50 -19.39
N PRO A 390 13.73 -9.81 -20.55
CA PRO A 390 13.45 -8.36 -20.64
C PRO A 390 12.07 -7.89 -20.13
N LYS A 391 11.12 -8.81 -19.98
CA LYS A 391 9.76 -8.56 -19.48
C LYS A 391 9.44 -9.36 -18.21
N GLU A 392 10.42 -10.09 -17.68
CA GLU A 392 10.27 -10.86 -16.45
C GLU A 392 10.81 -10.06 -15.28
N ASN A 393 10.35 -10.42 -14.08
CA ASN A 393 10.82 -9.85 -12.82
C ASN A 393 10.53 -10.86 -11.71
N ILE A 394 10.89 -10.50 -10.47
CA ILE A 394 10.69 -11.36 -9.29
C ILE A 394 9.24 -11.78 -9.07
N TRP A 395 8.25 -10.93 -9.38
CA TRP A 395 6.83 -11.27 -9.22
C TRP A 395 6.39 -12.39 -10.17
N HIS A 396 6.91 -12.42 -11.39
CA HIS A 396 6.70 -13.52 -12.34
C HIS A 396 7.28 -14.83 -11.81
N LEU A 397 8.49 -14.79 -11.22
CA LEU A 397 9.13 -15.96 -10.61
C LEU A 397 8.29 -16.51 -9.45
N LEU A 398 7.89 -15.64 -8.52
CA LEU A 398 7.08 -16.03 -7.37
C LEU A 398 5.73 -16.58 -7.79
N SER A 399 5.08 -15.96 -8.78
CA SER A 399 3.79 -16.40 -9.31
C SER A 399 3.88 -17.78 -9.97
N SER A 400 4.86 -17.97 -10.87
CA SER A 400 5.10 -19.26 -11.54
C SER A 400 5.49 -20.37 -10.54
N PHE A 401 6.35 -20.05 -9.57
CA PHE A 401 6.74 -20.98 -8.52
C PHE A 401 5.53 -21.39 -7.66
N PHE A 402 4.73 -20.42 -7.22
CA PHE A 402 3.61 -20.67 -6.32
C PHE A 402 2.49 -21.48 -6.99
N GLU A 403 2.16 -21.20 -8.25
CA GLU A 403 1.05 -21.86 -8.96
C GLU A 403 1.16 -23.39 -8.96
N LYS A 404 2.38 -23.93 -9.11
CA LYS A 404 2.64 -25.39 -9.08
C LYS A 404 2.50 -26.03 -7.70
N ARG A 405 2.41 -25.22 -6.64
CA ARG A 405 2.44 -25.63 -5.23
C ARG A 405 1.11 -25.38 -4.52
N ARG A 406 0.11 -24.92 -5.26
CA ARG A 406 -1.22 -24.68 -4.71
C ARG A 406 -1.88 -25.97 -4.28
N ILE A 407 -2.42 -25.95 -3.06
CA ILE A 407 -3.28 -27.02 -2.54
C ILE A 407 -4.70 -26.47 -2.50
N PRO A 408 -5.70 -27.20 -3.04
CA PRO A 408 -7.09 -26.77 -2.97
C PRO A 408 -7.50 -26.48 -1.53
N ALA A 409 -8.09 -25.30 -1.29
CA ALA A 409 -8.70 -25.01 0.00
C ALA A 409 -9.78 -26.06 0.32
N PRO A 410 -9.94 -26.49 1.58
CA PRO A 410 -11.02 -27.38 1.98
C PRO A 410 -12.36 -26.73 1.62
N ARG A 411 -13.20 -27.44 0.88
CA ARG A 411 -14.56 -26.96 0.58
C ARG A 411 -15.43 -27.12 1.81
N ALA A 412 -16.28 -26.13 2.07
CA ALA A 412 -17.34 -26.29 3.06
C ALA A 412 -18.19 -27.53 2.72
N PRO A 413 -18.59 -28.36 3.70
CA PRO A 413 -19.44 -29.52 3.47
C PRO A 413 -20.74 -29.03 2.84
N GLN A 414 -21.05 -29.51 1.64
CA GLN A 414 -22.27 -29.14 0.91
C GLN A 414 -23.45 -30.01 1.34
N ARG A 415 -23.16 -31.17 1.96
CA ARG A 415 -24.14 -32.09 2.52
C ARG A 415 -23.75 -32.45 3.97
N PRO A 416 -24.73 -32.78 4.83
CA PRO A 416 -24.48 -33.24 6.21
C PRO A 416 -23.62 -34.52 6.30
N SER A 417 -23.52 -35.28 5.21
CA SER A 417 -22.71 -36.50 5.09
C SER A 417 -21.27 -36.25 4.64
N ASP A 418 -20.96 -35.03 4.18
CA ASP A 418 -19.59 -34.69 3.78
C ASP A 418 -18.73 -34.62 5.06
N PRO A 419 -17.47 -35.07 5.03
CA PRO A 419 -16.58 -35.00 6.18
C PRO A 419 -16.48 -33.55 6.70
N PRO A 420 -16.37 -33.34 8.02
CA PRO A 420 -16.32 -32.01 8.59
C PRO A 420 -15.19 -31.19 7.97
N LEU A 421 -15.40 -29.88 7.86
CA LEU A 421 -14.39 -28.91 7.41
C LEU A 421 -13.06 -29.23 8.10
N ASP A 422 -12.03 -29.37 7.27
CA ASP A 422 -10.63 -29.37 7.70
C ASP A 422 -10.36 -28.16 8.61
N VAL A 423 -9.39 -28.25 9.51
CA VAL A 423 -9.18 -27.22 10.54
C VAL A 423 -9.04 -25.82 9.92
N GLU A 424 -9.80 -24.87 10.45
CA GLU A 424 -9.77 -23.45 10.09
C GLU A 424 -8.47 -22.82 10.60
N THR A 425 -7.48 -22.72 9.70
CA THR A 425 -6.17 -22.11 9.95
C THR A 425 -5.88 -20.99 8.93
N PRO A 426 -5.23 -19.89 9.36
CA PRO A 426 -4.77 -18.81 8.47
C PRO A 426 -3.62 -19.25 7.55
N PHE A 427 -2.77 -20.19 8.01
CA PHE A 427 -1.57 -20.62 7.32
C PHE A 427 -1.47 -22.15 7.32
N ARG A 428 -0.95 -22.73 6.22
CA ARG A 428 -0.79 -24.18 6.02
C ARG A 428 0.60 -24.54 5.50
N GLY A 429 1.55 -23.62 5.62
CA GLY A 429 2.80 -23.63 4.88
C GLY A 429 2.71 -22.78 3.62
N GLY A 430 3.87 -22.37 3.09
CA GLY A 430 4.00 -21.42 1.99
C GLY A 430 5.11 -20.40 2.23
N PHE A 431 5.06 -19.25 1.58
CA PHE A 431 6.05 -18.19 1.77
C PHE A 431 5.78 -17.35 3.01
N MET A 432 6.85 -16.93 3.69
CA MET A 432 6.83 -15.96 4.78
C MET A 432 8.10 -15.11 4.74
N GLY A 433 8.00 -13.82 5.00
CA GLY A 433 9.15 -12.94 4.94
C GLY A 433 8.79 -11.46 4.90
N TYR A 434 9.71 -10.66 4.36
CA TYR A 434 9.56 -9.20 4.25
C TYR A 434 9.77 -8.71 2.81
N LEU A 435 9.29 -7.48 2.60
CA LEU A 435 9.55 -6.63 1.45
C LEU A 435 9.96 -5.25 1.97
N THR A 436 11.03 -4.66 1.47
CA THR A 436 11.45 -3.29 1.83
C THR A 436 10.58 -2.25 1.14
N TYR A 437 10.70 -0.99 1.58
CA TYR A 437 10.03 0.14 0.92
C TYR A 437 10.54 0.33 -0.52
N GLU A 438 11.84 0.13 -0.75
CA GLU A 438 12.50 0.28 -2.06
C GLU A 438 12.00 -0.75 -3.08
N MET A 439 11.60 -1.95 -2.63
CA MET A 439 10.89 -2.91 -3.48
C MET A 439 9.61 -2.34 -4.07
N GLY A 440 8.87 -1.56 -3.27
CA GLY A 440 7.67 -0.84 -3.72
C GLY A 440 8.00 0.26 -4.73
N LEU A 441 9.04 1.07 -4.47
CA LEU A 441 9.47 2.15 -5.38
C LEU A 441 9.76 1.63 -6.79
N LYS A 442 10.44 0.49 -6.90
CA LYS A 442 10.70 -0.16 -8.19
C LYS A 442 9.43 -0.53 -8.95
N GLY A 443 8.39 -0.97 -8.24
CA GLY A 443 7.10 -1.37 -8.83
C GLY A 443 6.27 -0.23 -9.40
N ILE A 444 6.58 1.02 -9.03
CA ILE A 444 5.92 2.24 -9.51
C ILE A 444 6.84 3.14 -10.34
N ASP A 445 7.93 2.57 -10.85
CA ASP A 445 8.92 3.24 -11.70
C ASP A 445 9.57 4.47 -11.04
N VAL A 446 9.73 4.46 -9.72
CA VAL A 446 10.54 5.44 -8.98
C VAL A 446 11.99 4.93 -8.93
N PRO A 447 12.97 5.70 -9.42
CA PRO A 447 14.36 5.27 -9.44
C PRO A 447 14.89 4.95 -8.04
N VAL A 448 15.57 3.82 -7.88
CA VAL A 448 16.39 3.51 -6.71
C VAL A 448 17.86 3.60 -7.13
N ALA A 449 18.73 4.09 -6.25
CA ALA A 449 20.15 4.23 -6.56
C ALA A 449 20.75 2.89 -7.01
N ALA A 450 21.55 2.90 -8.09
CA ALA A 450 22.17 1.69 -8.63
C ALA A 450 23.28 1.15 -7.71
N ASP A 451 24.01 2.04 -7.03
CA ASP A 451 24.94 1.70 -5.98
C ASP A 451 24.40 2.20 -4.64
N ARG A 452 24.02 1.25 -3.78
CA ARG A 452 23.45 1.49 -2.44
C ARG A 452 24.50 1.30 -1.34
N GLY A 453 25.74 0.98 -1.70
CA GLY A 453 26.80 0.65 -0.73
C GLY A 453 26.63 -0.70 -0.03
N HIS A 454 25.63 -1.51 -0.43
CA HIS A 454 25.37 -2.84 0.11
C HIS A 454 24.67 -3.75 -0.91
N GLN A 455 24.53 -5.04 -0.58
CA GLN A 455 23.83 -6.06 -1.40
C GLN A 455 22.70 -6.76 -0.62
N ARG A 456 22.09 -6.03 0.32
CA ARG A 456 20.99 -6.53 1.15
C ARG A 456 19.75 -6.83 0.30
N PRO A 457 19.03 -7.92 0.55
CA PRO A 457 17.81 -8.23 -0.19
C PRO A 457 16.67 -7.27 0.17
N ASP A 458 15.94 -6.83 -0.85
CA ASP A 458 14.70 -6.06 -0.71
C ASP A 458 13.47 -6.97 -0.61
N LEU A 459 13.60 -8.20 -1.10
CA LEU A 459 12.67 -9.30 -0.86
C LEU A 459 13.46 -10.49 -0.33
N CYS A 460 13.07 -11.02 0.83
CA CYS A 460 13.59 -12.28 1.33
C CYS A 460 12.43 -13.11 1.89
N TRP A 461 12.02 -14.15 1.15
CA TRP A 461 10.91 -15.01 1.52
C TRP A 461 11.36 -16.45 1.71
N ALA A 462 11.09 -17.00 2.89
CA ALA A 462 11.34 -18.39 3.22
C ALA A 462 10.12 -19.26 2.88
N TRP A 463 10.34 -20.41 2.24
CA TRP A 463 9.33 -21.45 2.04
C TRP A 463 9.18 -22.28 3.30
N VAL A 464 8.27 -21.87 4.17
CA VAL A 464 8.00 -22.48 5.47
C VAL A 464 7.11 -23.70 5.28
N THR A 465 7.63 -24.88 5.66
CA THR A 465 6.86 -26.13 5.65
C THR A 465 6.39 -26.54 7.03
N LYS A 466 7.12 -26.16 8.09
CA LYS A 466 6.84 -26.53 9.47
C LYS A 466 6.45 -25.30 10.25
N SER A 467 5.31 -25.36 10.95
CA SER A 467 4.82 -24.20 11.69
C SER A 467 3.95 -24.59 12.88
N ILE A 468 3.76 -23.63 13.76
CA ILE A 468 2.76 -23.67 14.82
C ILE A 468 1.82 -22.48 14.64
N VAL A 469 0.52 -22.75 14.62
CA VAL A 469 -0.52 -21.72 14.58
C VAL A 469 -1.28 -21.73 15.89
N VAL A 470 -1.36 -20.58 16.55
CA VAL A 470 -2.12 -20.37 17.79
C VAL A 470 -3.43 -19.67 17.44
N ASP A 471 -4.58 -20.31 17.71
CA ASP A 471 -5.90 -19.66 17.67
C ASP A 471 -6.22 -19.17 19.10
N HIS A 472 -6.00 -17.87 19.33
CA HIS A 472 -6.17 -17.26 20.64
C HIS A 472 -7.63 -17.20 21.07
N VAL A 473 -8.56 -17.12 20.11
CA VAL A 473 -9.99 -17.05 20.38
C VAL A 473 -10.52 -18.41 20.83
N LYS A 474 -10.09 -19.49 20.18
CA LYS A 474 -10.48 -20.85 20.56
C LYS A 474 -9.62 -21.46 21.67
N GLY A 475 -8.49 -20.83 22.02
CA GLY A 475 -7.53 -21.39 22.98
C GLY A 475 -6.89 -22.68 22.46
N LEU A 476 -6.62 -22.74 21.15
CA LEU A 476 -6.08 -23.92 20.48
C LEU A 476 -4.70 -23.63 19.88
N LEU A 477 -3.90 -24.68 19.76
CA LEU A 477 -2.63 -24.67 19.05
C LEU A 477 -2.61 -25.80 18.02
N HIS A 478 -2.23 -25.47 16.79
CA HIS A 478 -2.06 -26.41 15.69
C HIS A 478 -0.58 -26.55 15.37
N VAL A 479 -0.02 -27.75 15.55
CA VAL A 479 1.32 -28.09 15.04
C VAL A 479 1.13 -28.63 13.63
N GLN A 480 1.79 -28.01 12.65
CA GLN A 480 1.48 -28.16 11.23
C GLN A 480 2.72 -28.48 10.41
N HIS A 481 2.57 -29.34 9.40
CA HIS A 481 3.61 -29.67 8.44
C HIS A 481 3.04 -29.80 7.03
N LEU A 482 3.67 -29.10 6.09
CA LEU A 482 3.48 -29.25 4.65
C LEU A 482 4.51 -30.26 4.13
N GLN A 483 4.15 -31.54 4.18
CA GLN A 483 5.07 -32.65 3.90
C GLN A 483 4.88 -33.22 2.49
N LYS A 484 5.88 -33.92 1.95
CA LYS A 484 5.70 -34.69 0.70
C LYS A 484 4.78 -35.89 0.94
N ARG A 485 3.82 -36.13 0.04
CA ARG A 485 2.74 -37.14 0.12
C ARG A 485 3.12 -38.62 0.35
N LYS A 486 4.41 -38.96 0.37
CA LYS A 486 4.92 -40.34 0.50
C LYS A 486 5.58 -40.64 1.84
N LEU A 487 5.64 -39.66 2.75
CA LEU A 487 6.17 -39.82 4.11
C LEU A 487 5.01 -40.22 5.05
N ASN A 488 4.87 -41.53 5.31
CA ASN A 488 3.88 -42.04 6.26
C ASN A 488 4.36 -41.85 7.71
N ALA A 489 3.50 -41.23 8.54
CA ALA A 489 3.70 -40.85 9.94
C ALA A 489 4.67 -39.68 10.17
N ASP A 490 4.12 -38.54 10.57
CA ASP A 490 4.90 -37.34 10.87
C ASP A 490 5.46 -37.39 12.30
N PHE A 491 6.55 -38.15 12.45
CA PHE A 491 7.33 -38.22 13.69
C PHE A 491 7.75 -36.84 14.21
N TRP A 492 7.89 -35.84 13.33
CA TRP A 492 8.26 -34.49 13.74
C TRP A 492 7.13 -33.80 14.49
N ILE A 493 5.89 -33.86 13.99
CA ILE A 493 4.71 -33.32 14.71
C ILE A 493 4.63 -33.96 16.09
N ASP A 494 4.78 -35.28 16.18
CA ASP A 494 4.71 -36.01 17.45
C ASP A 494 5.81 -35.59 18.42
N SER A 495 7.02 -35.37 17.91
CA SER A 495 8.13 -34.88 18.72
C SER A 495 7.86 -33.47 19.27
N VAL A 496 7.30 -32.57 18.46
CA VAL A 496 6.97 -31.20 18.89
C VAL A 496 5.86 -31.23 19.95
N VAL A 497 4.79 -31.99 19.71
CA VAL A 497 3.70 -32.18 20.67
C VAL A 497 4.21 -32.75 21.98
N ALA A 498 5.06 -33.78 21.93
CA ALA A 498 5.67 -34.37 23.13
C ALA A 498 6.56 -33.37 23.87
N SER A 499 7.34 -32.56 23.14
CA SER A 499 8.22 -31.53 23.73
C SER A 499 7.41 -30.47 24.48
N LEU A 500 6.28 -30.03 23.90
CA LEU A 500 5.35 -29.13 24.57
C LEU A 500 4.75 -29.80 25.82
N GLN A 501 4.11 -30.96 25.68
CA GLN A 501 3.41 -31.62 26.78
C GLN A 501 4.30 -32.05 27.96
N THR A 502 5.55 -32.42 27.69
CA THR A 502 6.51 -32.85 28.72
C THR A 502 7.19 -31.67 29.42
N SER A 503 7.07 -30.46 28.87
CA SER A 503 7.64 -29.27 29.49
C SER A 503 6.93 -28.91 30.79
N HIS A 504 7.71 -28.62 31.84
CA HIS A 504 7.18 -28.13 33.11
C HIS A 504 6.40 -26.82 32.96
N PHE A 505 6.73 -26.02 31.95
CA PHE A 505 6.08 -24.74 31.67
C PHE A 505 4.77 -24.91 30.90
N TRP A 506 4.46 -26.09 30.37
CA TRP A 506 3.21 -26.37 29.64
C TRP A 506 2.06 -26.74 30.59
N GLN A 507 1.82 -25.91 31.60
CA GLN A 507 0.73 -26.08 32.57
C GLN A 507 -0.02 -24.75 32.78
N PRO A 508 -1.33 -24.77 33.08
CA PRO A 508 -2.08 -23.53 33.33
C PRO A 508 -1.43 -22.66 34.40
N GLY A 509 -1.28 -21.37 34.11
CA GLY A 509 -0.71 -20.38 35.04
C GLY A 509 0.80 -20.47 35.25
N LYS A 510 1.50 -21.42 34.62
CA LYS A 510 2.96 -21.43 34.56
C LYS A 510 3.40 -20.75 33.28
N SER A 511 4.46 -19.96 33.37
CA SER A 511 5.08 -19.31 32.22
C SER A 511 6.58 -19.55 32.32
N ALA A 512 7.21 -19.81 31.17
CA ALA A 512 8.67 -19.84 31.06
C ALA A 512 9.27 -18.49 31.49
N VAL A 513 8.47 -17.42 31.43
CA VAL A 513 8.84 -16.04 31.79
C VAL A 513 8.95 -15.83 33.31
N ASN A 514 8.23 -16.57 34.16
CA ASN A 514 8.20 -16.34 35.62
C ASN A 514 9.48 -16.78 36.39
N GLY A 515 10.46 -17.36 35.70
CA GLY A 515 11.76 -17.73 36.28
C GLY A 515 12.82 -16.62 36.23
N HIS A 516 12.53 -15.49 35.58
CA HIS A 516 13.43 -14.36 35.48
C HIS A 516 12.71 -13.11 35.96
N HIS A 517 12.95 -12.70 37.21
CA HIS A 517 12.92 -11.28 37.51
C HIS A 517 13.72 -10.58 36.40
N LEU A 518 13.15 -9.53 35.79
CA LEU A 518 13.95 -8.56 35.04
C LEU A 518 14.95 -8.00 36.04
N ASP A 519 16.08 -8.67 36.22
CA ASP A 519 17.18 -8.12 36.99
C ASP A 519 17.52 -6.78 36.31
N PRO A 520 17.55 -5.67 37.07
CA PRO A 520 18.03 -4.41 36.54
C PRO A 520 19.44 -4.68 36.00
N MET A 521 19.62 -4.58 34.68
CA MET A 521 20.96 -4.66 34.14
C MET A 521 21.70 -3.42 34.61
N THR A 522 22.77 -3.61 35.38
CA THR A 522 23.89 -2.67 35.40
C THR A 522 24.55 -2.76 34.04
N VAL A 523 23.97 -2.08 33.04
CA VAL A 523 24.58 -1.93 31.71
C VAL A 523 25.89 -1.17 31.90
N ALA A 524 27.01 -1.80 31.57
CA ALA A 524 28.34 -1.19 31.71
C ALA A 524 28.57 -0.02 30.71
N THR A 525 27.79 0.07 29.62
CA THR A 525 27.86 1.13 28.60
C THR A 525 26.48 1.43 27.99
N ARG A 526 25.98 2.66 28.17
CA ARG A 526 24.65 3.09 27.68
C ARG A 526 24.57 3.06 26.14
N PRO A 527 23.40 2.76 25.55
CA PRO A 527 23.19 2.90 24.11
C PRO A 527 23.47 4.33 23.65
N ILE A 528 24.12 4.48 22.49
CA ILE A 528 24.19 5.79 21.82
C ILE A 528 22.96 5.91 20.94
N VAL A 529 22.15 6.92 21.20
CA VAL A 529 20.93 7.20 20.43
C VAL A 529 21.11 8.51 19.67
N ARG A 530 20.93 8.47 18.35
CA ARG A 530 20.93 9.65 17.47
C ARG A 530 19.54 9.78 16.87
N VAL A 531 18.77 10.71 17.40
CA VAL A 531 17.43 11.06 16.87
C VAL A 531 17.55 12.17 15.83
N PRO A 532 16.56 12.30 14.91
CA PRO A 532 16.47 13.43 13.99
C PRO A 532 16.50 14.78 14.73
N HIS A 533 17.19 15.77 14.17
CA HIS A 533 17.18 17.12 14.72
C HIS A 533 15.83 17.79 14.47
N ALA A 534 15.24 18.37 15.51
CA ALA A 534 13.93 19.01 15.48
C ALA A 534 13.80 20.05 14.34
N SER A 535 14.78 20.96 14.23
CA SER A 535 14.76 22.02 13.23
C SER A 535 14.92 21.51 11.80
N GLU A 536 15.69 20.42 11.60
CA GLU A 536 15.87 19.82 10.28
C GLU A 536 14.59 19.11 9.83
N TYR A 537 13.94 18.38 10.73
CA TYR A 537 12.65 17.74 10.44
C TYR A 537 11.56 18.78 10.14
N GLU A 538 11.48 19.85 10.94
CA GLU A 538 10.54 20.95 10.68
C GLU A 538 10.78 21.62 9.32
N ALA A 539 12.04 21.80 8.91
CA ALA A 539 12.36 22.31 7.58
C ALA A 539 11.91 21.36 6.46
N LYS A 540 12.07 20.04 6.62
CA LYS A 540 11.55 19.03 5.69
C LYS A 540 10.02 19.08 5.60
N VAL A 541 9.32 19.30 6.72
CA VAL A 541 7.85 19.49 6.73
C VAL A 541 7.45 20.72 5.91
N LEU A 542 8.12 21.86 6.12
CA LEU A 542 7.85 23.07 5.33
C LEU A 542 8.10 22.84 3.83
N ARG A 543 9.16 22.10 3.47
CA ARG A 543 9.44 21.73 2.09
C ARG A 543 8.35 20.85 1.48
N CYS A 544 7.79 19.90 2.24
CA CYS A 544 6.62 19.13 1.81
C CYS A 544 5.43 20.06 1.52
N GLN A 545 5.16 21.04 2.39
CA GLN A 545 4.06 21.99 2.21
C GLN A 545 4.25 22.88 0.98
N GLU A 546 5.48 23.27 0.64
CA GLU A 546 5.79 24.02 -0.59
C GLU A 546 5.40 23.23 -1.84
N TYR A 547 5.78 21.94 -1.90
CA TYR A 547 5.41 21.06 -3.02
C TYR A 547 3.89 20.85 -3.10
N ILE A 548 3.23 20.63 -1.96
CA ILE A 548 1.77 20.48 -1.88
C ILE A 548 1.06 21.76 -2.36
N ALA A 549 1.52 22.93 -1.92
CA ALA A 549 0.98 24.23 -2.35
C ALA A 549 1.24 24.53 -3.84
N ALA A 550 2.29 23.96 -4.42
CA ALA A 550 2.58 24.05 -5.84
C ALA A 550 1.69 23.12 -6.70
N GLY A 551 0.95 22.19 -6.09
CA GLY A 551 0.10 21.22 -6.77
C GLY A 551 0.81 19.90 -7.11
N GLU A 552 2.04 19.70 -6.64
CA GLU A 552 2.87 18.52 -6.94
C GLU A 552 2.39 17.26 -6.20
N SER A 553 1.70 17.43 -5.08
CA SER A 553 1.12 16.36 -4.28
C SER A 553 -0.03 16.89 -3.41
N TYR A 554 -0.87 16.00 -2.90
CA TYR A 554 -1.96 16.28 -1.98
C TYR A 554 -1.52 16.07 -0.51
N GLU A 555 -0.69 15.06 -0.28
CA GLU A 555 -0.13 14.62 0.99
C GLU A 555 1.23 13.96 0.76
N LEU A 556 2.19 14.19 1.66
CA LEU A 556 3.50 13.52 1.67
C LEU A 556 3.73 12.87 3.03
N CYS A 557 3.89 11.54 3.08
CA CYS A 557 4.23 10.85 4.32
C CYS A 557 5.73 10.97 4.59
N LEU A 558 6.14 12.09 5.19
CA LEU A 558 7.54 12.36 5.54
C LEU A 558 7.98 11.47 6.71
N THR A 559 9.17 10.89 6.57
CA THR A 559 9.79 10.07 7.60
C THR A 559 11.24 10.47 7.86
N ASP A 560 11.74 10.13 9.04
CA ASP A 560 13.16 10.20 9.36
C ASP A 560 13.53 9.00 10.26
N GLN A 561 14.83 8.79 10.46
CA GLN A 561 15.35 7.61 11.14
C GLN A 561 16.17 7.99 12.37
N THR A 562 15.90 7.26 13.45
CA THR A 562 16.74 7.23 14.65
C THR A 562 17.69 6.06 14.57
N THR A 563 18.98 6.31 14.79
CA THR A 563 20.01 5.27 14.87
C THR A 563 20.38 5.01 16.32
N ILE A 564 20.47 3.73 16.69
CA ILE A 564 20.86 3.25 18.02
C ILE A 564 22.08 2.37 17.87
N THR A 565 23.15 2.70 18.57
CA THR A 565 24.39 1.93 18.56
C THR A 565 24.56 1.20 19.90
N LEU A 566 24.77 -0.12 19.84
CA LEU A 566 24.96 -0.98 21.00
C LEU A 566 26.35 -1.61 21.01
N PRO A 567 26.95 -1.88 22.18
CA PRO A 567 28.20 -2.63 22.28
C PRO A 567 28.15 -3.94 21.49
N GLY A 568 29.24 -4.23 20.77
CA GLY A 568 29.40 -5.46 19.99
C GLY A 568 29.17 -6.72 20.81
N ARG A 569 28.66 -7.76 20.15
CA ARG A 569 28.52 -9.10 20.71
C ARG A 569 29.66 -9.99 20.21
N PRO A 570 30.29 -10.81 21.06
CA PRO A 570 31.18 -11.87 20.58
C PRO A 570 30.41 -12.81 19.63
N SER A 571 30.98 -13.11 18.46
CA SER A 571 30.36 -13.89 17.38
C SER A 571 29.93 -15.32 17.76
N ALA A 572 30.31 -15.81 18.95
CA ALA A 572 29.96 -17.13 19.47
C ALA A 572 28.72 -17.15 20.41
N GLU A 573 28.12 -16.00 20.77
CA GLU A 573 26.94 -15.97 21.63
C GLU A 573 25.62 -16.15 20.84
N PRO A 574 24.74 -17.08 21.27
CA PRO A 574 23.45 -17.29 20.60
C PRO A 574 22.51 -16.08 20.74
N TYR A 575 21.72 -15.83 19.69
CA TYR A 575 20.71 -14.76 19.64
C TYR A 575 19.59 -14.90 20.70
N THR A 576 19.45 -16.10 21.27
CA THR A 576 18.57 -16.43 22.39
C THR A 576 19.39 -16.86 23.60
N ASN A 577 18.97 -16.49 24.81
CA ASN A 577 19.62 -16.99 26.03
C ASN A 577 19.46 -18.52 26.14
N ARG A 578 20.56 -19.27 26.09
CA ARG A 578 20.55 -20.72 26.38
C ARG A 578 20.23 -20.94 27.86
N VAL A 579 19.04 -21.47 28.17
CA VAL A 579 18.73 -21.99 29.51
C VAL A 579 19.20 -23.44 29.59
N ASN A 580 20.52 -23.65 29.74
CA ASN A 580 21.04 -24.94 30.22
C ASN A 580 21.37 -24.81 31.70
N GLY A 581 21.04 -25.86 32.46
CA GLY A 581 21.03 -25.87 33.93
C GLY A 581 22.28 -25.30 34.62
N ASN A 582 22.03 -24.63 35.73
CA ASN A 582 22.96 -24.22 36.79
C ASN A 582 24.21 -23.39 36.43
N HIS A 583 24.37 -22.91 35.20
CA HIS A 583 25.40 -21.91 34.88
C HIS A 583 24.74 -20.70 34.23
N HIS A 584 24.43 -19.67 35.02
CA HIS A 584 24.04 -18.36 34.50
C HIS A 584 25.22 -17.77 33.71
N PRO A 585 25.12 -17.61 32.38
CA PRO A 585 26.11 -16.79 31.69
C PRO A 585 25.90 -15.35 32.17
N LYS A 586 26.93 -14.78 32.81
CA LYS A 586 27.01 -13.34 33.11
C LYS A 586 27.23 -12.53 31.82
N SER A 587 26.51 -12.81 30.73
CA SER A 587 26.59 -12.01 29.52
C SER A 587 25.81 -10.71 29.76
N ALA A 588 26.53 -9.58 29.76
CA ALA A 588 26.00 -8.24 29.98
C ALA A 588 25.33 -7.64 28.73
N HIS A 589 25.03 -8.45 27.69
CA HIS A 589 24.58 -7.97 26.38
C HIS A 589 23.08 -8.17 26.14
N VAL A 590 22.41 -7.12 25.65
CA VAL A 590 20.99 -7.12 25.26
C VAL A 590 20.75 -7.96 24.00
N THR A 591 19.87 -8.98 24.04
CA THR A 591 19.54 -9.83 22.89
C THR A 591 18.36 -9.29 22.08
N PRO A 592 18.31 -9.51 20.75
CA PRO A 592 17.11 -9.22 19.95
C PRO A 592 15.84 -9.87 20.50
N TRP A 593 15.95 -11.09 21.01
CA TRP A 593 14.82 -11.78 21.65
C TRP A 593 14.31 -11.02 22.90
N LYS A 594 15.23 -10.49 23.73
CA LYS A 594 14.86 -9.64 24.88
C LYS A 594 14.19 -8.35 24.41
N LEU A 595 14.74 -7.67 23.39
CA LEU A 595 14.14 -6.47 22.80
C LEU A 595 12.70 -6.74 22.31
N TYR A 596 12.48 -7.85 21.60
CA TYR A 596 11.15 -8.26 21.16
C TYR A 596 10.19 -8.49 22.31
N LYS A 597 10.56 -9.27 23.33
CA LYS A 597 9.69 -9.52 24.49
C LYS A 597 9.35 -8.22 25.23
N THR A 598 10.32 -7.31 25.36
CA THR A 598 10.09 -5.99 25.96
C THR A 598 9.13 -5.17 25.11
N LEU A 599 9.35 -5.05 23.79
CA LEU A 599 8.44 -4.31 22.90
C LEU A 599 7.03 -4.88 22.93
N ARG A 600 6.89 -6.21 22.80
CA ARG A 600 5.63 -6.95 22.84
C ARG A 600 4.83 -6.67 24.11
N THR A 601 5.52 -6.48 25.24
CA THR A 601 4.89 -6.18 26.53
C THR A 601 4.50 -4.70 26.63
N ARG A 602 5.36 -3.79 26.17
CA ARG A 602 5.12 -2.34 26.21
C ARG A 602 4.01 -1.90 25.26
N GLN A 603 3.97 -2.50 24.07
CA GLN A 603 3.07 -2.16 22.99
C GLN A 603 2.56 -3.46 22.37
N PRO A 604 1.51 -4.10 22.94
CA PRO A 604 0.88 -5.24 22.30
C PRO A 604 0.09 -4.77 21.06
N ALA A 605 0.33 -5.39 19.91
CA ALA A 605 -0.31 -5.05 18.65
C ALA A 605 -0.89 -6.30 17.94
N PRO A 606 -1.88 -6.12 17.05
CA PRO A 606 -2.48 -7.23 16.29
C PRO A 606 -1.54 -7.85 15.24
N PHE A 607 -0.56 -7.08 14.73
CA PHE A 607 0.37 -7.50 13.67
C PHE A 607 1.83 -7.31 14.10
N GLY A 608 2.17 -7.74 15.32
CA GLY A 608 3.56 -7.76 15.78
C GLY A 608 4.39 -8.82 15.06
N SER A 609 5.71 -8.64 14.97
CA SER A 609 6.57 -9.64 14.35
C SER A 609 7.99 -9.67 14.94
N PHE A 610 8.60 -10.85 14.92
CA PHE A 610 10.03 -11.04 15.13
C PHE A 610 10.58 -11.81 13.94
N ILE A 611 11.44 -11.17 13.16
CA ILE A 611 12.07 -11.78 11.99
C ILE A 611 13.57 -11.72 12.14
N ARG A 612 14.19 -12.87 11.95
CA ARG A 612 15.61 -13.05 11.69
C ARG A 612 15.68 -13.88 10.41
N LEU A 613 15.99 -13.20 9.31
CA LEU A 613 15.97 -13.80 7.96
C LEU A 613 16.84 -12.98 7.00
N GLY A 614 17.73 -13.66 6.26
CA GLY A 614 18.47 -13.03 5.14
C GLY A 614 19.36 -11.87 5.59
N GLY A 615 20.01 -11.99 6.75
CA GLY A 615 20.86 -10.94 7.31
C GLY A 615 20.12 -9.84 8.08
N ALA A 616 18.80 -9.74 7.93
CA ALA A 616 17.98 -8.81 8.69
C ALA A 616 17.61 -9.37 10.07
N THR A 617 17.53 -8.47 11.05
CA THR A 617 16.76 -8.67 12.28
C THR A 617 15.71 -7.57 12.37
N LEU A 618 14.43 -7.92 12.44
CA LEU A 618 13.29 -7.00 12.50
C LEU A 618 12.41 -7.34 13.69
N ILE A 619 12.05 -6.32 14.46
CA ILE A 619 11.21 -6.41 15.66
C ILE A 619 10.11 -5.36 15.52
N SER A 620 8.88 -5.81 15.33
CA SER A 620 7.73 -4.94 15.02
C SER A 620 6.60 -5.07 16.03
N SER A 621 5.94 -3.94 16.28
CA SER A 621 4.63 -3.87 16.93
C SER A 621 3.65 -3.09 16.05
N SER A 622 3.48 -3.56 14.80
CA SER A 622 2.63 -2.88 13.84
C SER A 622 1.15 -3.01 14.19
N PRO A 623 0.40 -1.90 14.24
CA PRO A 623 -1.06 -1.92 14.37
C PRO A 623 -1.77 -2.10 13.02
N GLU A 624 -1.06 -1.95 11.90
CA GLU A 624 -1.68 -1.75 10.58
C GLU A 624 -1.56 -2.99 9.69
N ARG A 625 -2.71 -3.51 9.27
CA ARG A 625 -2.78 -4.46 8.17
C ARG A 625 -2.72 -3.71 6.85
N PHE A 626 -1.72 -4.04 6.05
CA PHE A 626 -1.61 -3.56 4.69
C PHE A 626 -2.64 -4.27 3.79
N LEU A 627 -2.57 -5.60 3.73
CA LEU A 627 -3.33 -6.39 2.76
C LEU A 627 -3.62 -7.80 3.30
N GLU A 628 -4.89 -8.18 3.30
CA GLU A 628 -5.34 -9.56 3.46
C GLU A 628 -6.04 -10.02 2.18
N TYR A 629 -5.76 -11.25 1.76
CA TYR A 629 -6.47 -11.90 0.67
C TYR A 629 -6.83 -13.35 0.99
N GLY A 630 -8.00 -13.76 0.53
CA GLY A 630 -8.59 -15.08 0.76
C GLY A 630 -8.45 -16.01 -0.44
N SER A 631 -8.52 -17.31 -0.17
CA SER A 631 -8.49 -18.36 -1.21
C SER A 631 -9.70 -18.32 -2.17
N ASP A 632 -10.77 -17.62 -1.78
CA ASP A 632 -11.97 -17.39 -2.58
C ASP A 632 -11.86 -16.16 -3.51
N GLY A 633 -10.78 -15.38 -3.38
CA GLY A 633 -10.51 -14.16 -4.12
C GLY A 633 -10.94 -12.87 -3.40
N SER A 634 -11.39 -12.96 -2.13
CA SER A 634 -11.70 -11.76 -1.34
C SER A 634 -10.44 -10.99 -1.00
N ILE A 635 -10.46 -9.67 -1.11
CA ILE A 635 -9.35 -8.77 -0.77
C ILE A 635 -9.82 -7.78 0.30
N SER A 636 -8.98 -7.46 1.27
CA SER A 636 -9.23 -6.42 2.27
C SER A 636 -7.96 -5.65 2.62
N MET A 637 -8.07 -4.32 2.62
CA MET A 637 -7.04 -3.39 3.09
C MET A 637 -7.66 -2.49 4.16
N ARG A 638 -6.89 -2.17 5.22
CA ARG A 638 -7.41 -1.42 6.37
C ARG A 638 -6.52 -0.21 6.71
N PRO A 639 -6.49 0.83 5.84
CA PRO A 639 -5.72 2.03 6.12
C PRO A 639 -6.22 2.72 7.40
N MET A 640 -5.26 3.30 8.13
CA MET A 640 -5.52 3.98 9.41
C MET A 640 -4.88 5.37 9.40
N LYS A 641 -5.66 6.40 9.73
CA LYS A 641 -5.22 7.79 9.90
C LYS A 641 -5.99 8.36 11.08
N GLY A 642 -5.35 9.18 11.93
CA GLY A 642 -5.93 9.68 13.17
C GLY A 642 -5.89 8.69 14.34
N THR A 643 -5.09 9.03 15.37
CA THR A 643 -4.95 8.24 16.61
C THR A 643 -5.02 9.15 17.82
N VAL A 644 -5.88 8.82 18.79
CA VAL A 644 -5.95 9.55 20.06
C VAL A 644 -5.66 8.59 21.21
N ARG A 645 -4.74 8.97 22.10
CA ARG A 645 -4.43 8.19 23.30
C ARG A 645 -5.57 8.30 24.31
N LYS A 646 -5.95 7.19 24.94
CA LYS A 646 -6.88 7.21 26.07
C LYS A 646 -6.26 7.95 27.25
N SER A 647 -7.01 8.87 27.82
CA SER A 647 -6.62 9.64 29.01
C SER A 647 -7.85 9.97 29.86
N ASN A 648 -7.66 10.69 30.97
CA ASN A 648 -8.79 11.18 31.76
C ASN A 648 -9.63 12.19 30.97
N GLU A 649 -9.00 12.91 30.03
CA GLU A 649 -9.62 13.88 29.15
C GLU A 649 -10.35 13.22 27.97
N VAL A 650 -9.82 12.10 27.46
CA VAL A 650 -10.41 11.31 26.36
C VAL A 650 -10.62 9.87 26.82
N ALA A 651 -11.72 9.65 27.55
CA ALA A 651 -12.03 8.35 28.14
C ALA A 651 -13.06 7.55 27.32
N THR A 652 -13.85 8.21 26.48
CA THR A 652 -14.99 7.60 25.76
C THR A 652 -14.84 7.70 24.24
N LEU A 653 -15.52 6.79 23.54
CA LEU A 653 -15.54 6.78 22.07
C LEU A 653 -16.09 8.09 21.49
N SER A 654 -17.16 8.65 22.06
CA SER A 654 -17.75 9.91 21.59
C SER A 654 -16.77 11.09 21.70
N GLN A 655 -16.01 11.19 22.80
CA GLN A 655 -14.98 12.22 22.93
C GLN A 655 -13.84 12.05 21.92
N ALA A 656 -13.50 10.80 21.61
CA ALA A 656 -12.50 10.51 20.59
C ALA A 656 -13.02 10.83 19.18
N GLU A 657 -14.29 10.53 18.90
CA GLU A 657 -14.96 10.90 17.65
C GLU A 657 -14.92 12.41 17.43
N ASP A 658 -15.20 13.23 18.45
CA ASP A 658 -15.13 14.69 18.34
C ASP A 658 -13.72 15.21 18.00
N ILE A 659 -12.67 14.49 18.42
CA ILE A 659 -11.26 14.86 18.14
C ILE A 659 -10.80 14.34 16.77
N LEU A 660 -11.31 13.18 16.36
CA LEU A 660 -10.89 12.48 15.14
C LEU A 660 -11.71 12.91 13.91
N HIS A 661 -12.97 13.28 14.06
CA HIS A 661 -13.80 13.83 12.98
C HIS A 661 -13.57 15.33 12.79
N VAL A 662 -12.31 15.66 12.52
CA VAL A 662 -11.88 17.02 12.15
C VAL A 662 -11.42 17.04 10.69
N PRO A 663 -11.54 18.19 10.00
CA PRO A 663 -11.25 18.26 8.57
C PRO A 663 -9.87 17.75 8.14
N LYS A 664 -8.83 17.90 8.97
CA LYS A 664 -7.48 17.40 8.69
C LYS A 664 -7.46 15.87 8.61
N GLU A 665 -7.91 15.20 9.68
CA GLU A 665 -7.87 13.74 9.81
C GLU A 665 -8.79 13.06 8.79
N GLU A 666 -9.97 13.62 8.53
CA GLU A 666 -10.89 13.11 7.50
C GLU A 666 -10.30 13.24 6.09
N ALA A 667 -9.66 14.38 5.78
CA ALA A 667 -9.00 14.58 4.50
C ALA A 667 -7.84 13.61 4.29
N GLU A 668 -6.97 13.44 5.30
CA GLU A 668 -5.87 12.46 5.27
C GLU A 668 -6.39 11.04 5.09
N ASN A 669 -7.43 10.65 5.81
CA ASN A 669 -8.03 9.34 5.64
C ASN A 669 -8.57 9.16 4.21
N LEU A 670 -9.33 10.14 3.71
CA LEU A 670 -9.96 10.06 2.40
C LEU A 670 -8.94 9.95 1.26
N MET A 671 -7.85 10.72 1.30
CA MET A 671 -6.77 10.66 0.31
C MET A 671 -6.18 9.25 0.21
N ILE A 672 -5.91 8.60 1.34
CA ILE A 672 -5.40 7.22 1.36
C ILE A 672 -6.45 6.21 0.93
N VAL A 673 -7.72 6.42 1.28
CA VAL A 673 -8.81 5.52 0.89
C VAL A 673 -9.01 5.52 -0.62
N ASP A 674 -9.05 6.70 -1.24
CA ASP A 674 -9.17 6.81 -2.69
C ASP A 674 -7.92 6.22 -3.39
N LEU A 675 -6.72 6.38 -2.81
CA LEU A 675 -5.50 5.74 -3.32
C LEU A 675 -5.57 4.21 -3.25
N VAL A 676 -6.06 3.65 -2.14
CA VAL A 676 -6.23 2.20 -1.98
C VAL A 676 -7.29 1.67 -2.96
N CYS A 677 -8.37 2.40 -3.19
CA CYS A 677 -9.35 2.04 -4.22
C CYS A 677 -8.68 1.98 -5.61
N HIS A 678 -7.79 2.93 -5.91
CA HIS A 678 -7.09 2.97 -7.20
C HIS A 678 -6.20 1.76 -7.40
N ASP A 679 -5.45 1.37 -6.37
CA ASP A 679 -4.59 0.19 -6.40
C ASP A 679 -5.44 -1.06 -6.68
N LEU A 680 -6.57 -1.22 -5.97
CA LEU A 680 -7.46 -2.37 -6.13
C LEU A 680 -8.18 -2.39 -7.48
N HIS A 681 -8.63 -1.25 -7.99
CA HIS A 681 -9.30 -1.17 -9.30
C HIS A 681 -8.39 -1.62 -10.44
N SER A 682 -7.06 -1.47 -10.31
CA SER A 682 -6.10 -1.92 -11.33
C SER A 682 -6.06 -3.45 -11.53
N ILE A 683 -6.57 -4.21 -10.55
CA ILE A 683 -6.61 -5.68 -10.55
C ILE A 683 -8.05 -6.22 -10.48
N CYS A 684 -8.86 -5.73 -9.53
CA CYS A 684 -10.23 -6.21 -9.29
C CYS A 684 -11.27 -5.65 -10.28
N GLY A 685 -10.91 -4.63 -11.07
CA GLY A 685 -11.86 -3.87 -11.87
C GLY A 685 -12.90 -3.21 -10.97
N SER A 686 -14.16 -3.19 -11.38
CA SER A 686 -15.24 -2.54 -10.63
C SER A 686 -15.69 -3.24 -9.35
N ASN A 687 -15.13 -4.41 -9.02
CA ASN A 687 -15.46 -5.15 -7.80
C ASN A 687 -14.71 -4.61 -6.57
N VAL A 688 -14.83 -3.31 -6.29
CA VAL A 688 -14.21 -2.63 -5.13
C VAL A 688 -15.30 -1.91 -4.35
N ALA A 689 -15.23 -1.96 -3.02
CA ALA A 689 -16.20 -1.33 -2.13
C ALA A 689 -15.54 -0.84 -0.84
N VAL A 690 -16.11 0.19 -0.22
CA VAL A 690 -15.66 0.76 1.05
C VAL A 690 -16.74 0.57 2.12
N PRO A 691 -16.89 -0.64 2.70
CA PRO A 691 -17.97 -0.94 3.64
C PRO A 691 -17.91 -0.18 4.97
N HIS A 692 -16.72 0.30 5.37
CA HIS A 692 -16.53 1.08 6.59
C HIS A 692 -15.62 2.25 6.27
N LEU A 693 -16.14 3.48 6.30
CA LEU A 693 -15.40 4.70 6.01
C LEU A 693 -15.24 5.52 7.29
N MET A 694 -14.01 5.92 7.61
CA MET A 694 -13.65 6.82 8.73
C MET A 694 -14.26 6.39 10.07
N LYS A 695 -14.31 5.08 10.33
CA LYS A 695 -14.90 4.58 11.57
C LYS A 695 -13.89 4.65 12.70
N VAL A 696 -14.26 5.26 13.83
CA VAL A 696 -13.45 5.21 15.05
C VAL A 696 -13.63 3.86 15.74
N GLU A 697 -12.53 3.15 15.96
CA GLU A 697 -12.45 1.90 16.70
C GLU A 697 -11.73 2.11 18.04
N GLU A 698 -12.22 1.46 19.09
CA GLU A 698 -11.70 1.56 20.45
C GLU A 698 -10.71 0.41 20.74
N TYR A 699 -9.46 0.77 21.07
CA TYR A 699 -8.42 -0.16 21.50
C TYR A 699 -8.14 -0.01 23.00
N ALA A 700 -7.37 -0.92 23.58
CA ALA A 700 -7.08 -0.92 25.01
C ALA A 700 -6.47 0.41 25.52
N THR A 701 -5.61 1.05 24.72
CA THR A 701 -4.86 2.27 25.12
C THR A 701 -5.09 3.48 24.22
N VAL A 702 -5.77 3.31 23.08
CA VAL A 702 -5.97 4.35 22.06
C VAL A 702 -7.35 4.21 21.41
N PHE A 703 -7.80 5.27 20.75
CA PHE A 703 -8.85 5.27 19.74
C PHE A 703 -8.22 5.52 18.37
N GLN A 704 -8.69 4.84 17.34
CA GLN A 704 -8.10 4.91 15.99
C GLN A 704 -9.22 5.07 14.96
N MET A 705 -9.07 6.01 14.02
CA MET A 705 -9.93 6.05 12.84
C MET A 705 -9.40 5.08 11.78
N VAL A 706 -10.29 4.20 11.31
CA VAL A 706 -10.01 3.10 10.39
C VAL A 706 -11.02 3.13 9.24
N THR A 707 -10.52 2.90 8.03
CA THR A 707 -11.34 2.60 6.86
C THR A 707 -11.07 1.16 6.41
N VAL A 708 -12.08 0.48 5.89
CA VAL A 708 -11.95 -0.85 5.28
C VAL A 708 -12.31 -0.73 3.80
N VAL A 709 -11.35 -1.06 2.94
CA VAL A 709 -11.55 -1.16 1.50
C VAL A 709 -11.47 -2.63 1.12
N CYS A 710 -12.48 -3.13 0.43
CA CYS A 710 -12.58 -4.51 -0.01
C CYS A 710 -12.57 -4.60 -1.53
N GLY A 711 -11.99 -5.69 -2.04
CA GLY A 711 -12.03 -6.05 -3.46
C GLY A 711 -12.43 -7.51 -3.65
N GLN A 712 -12.86 -7.88 -4.86
CA GLN A 712 -13.07 -9.27 -5.24
C GLN A 712 -12.39 -9.55 -6.58
N LEU A 713 -11.44 -10.48 -6.57
CA LEU A 713 -10.78 -10.93 -7.78
C LEU A 713 -11.78 -11.59 -8.74
N GLN A 714 -11.74 -11.16 -10.00
CA GLN A 714 -12.58 -11.73 -11.04
C GLN A 714 -12.10 -13.13 -11.41
N ARG A 715 -13.04 -14.08 -11.48
CA ARG A 715 -12.74 -15.40 -12.05
C ARG A 715 -12.88 -15.33 -13.56
N LEU A 716 -11.82 -14.88 -14.21
CA LEU A 716 -11.70 -14.89 -15.67
C LEU A 716 -11.48 -16.35 -16.16
N GLY A 717 -11.90 -16.61 -17.40
CA GLY A 717 -12.11 -17.93 -17.99
C GLY A 717 -11.09 -19.01 -17.62
N ALA A 718 -9.97 -19.09 -18.34
CA ALA A 718 -8.93 -20.08 -18.06
C ALA A 718 -8.14 -19.70 -16.79
N ILE A 719 -7.63 -20.70 -16.04
CA ILE A 719 -6.81 -20.49 -14.83
C ILE A 719 -5.63 -19.54 -15.10
N GLU A 720 -5.11 -19.58 -16.31
CA GLU A 720 -3.94 -18.81 -16.76
C GLU A 720 -4.19 -17.30 -16.83
N GLU A 721 -5.46 -16.90 -16.91
CA GLU A 721 -5.90 -15.50 -16.94
C GLU A 721 -6.37 -15.00 -15.57
N GLN A 722 -6.31 -15.85 -14.53
CA GLN A 722 -6.81 -15.50 -13.21
C GLN A 722 -5.76 -14.74 -12.40
N HIS A 723 -6.14 -13.56 -11.93
CA HIS A 723 -5.40 -12.85 -10.90
C HIS A 723 -5.44 -13.63 -9.58
N THR A 724 -4.39 -13.46 -8.80
CA THR A 724 -4.17 -14.02 -7.47
C THR A 724 -3.90 -12.90 -6.47
N GLY A 725 -3.87 -13.23 -5.17
CA GLY A 725 -3.47 -12.26 -4.15
C GLY A 725 -2.05 -11.69 -4.33
N LEU A 726 -1.16 -12.43 -5.02
CA LEU A 726 0.18 -11.94 -5.34
C LEU A 726 0.15 -10.79 -6.37
N ASP A 727 -0.79 -10.83 -7.32
CA ASP A 727 -0.99 -9.73 -8.28
C ASP A 727 -1.41 -8.46 -7.55
N VAL A 728 -2.28 -8.58 -6.55
CA VAL A 728 -2.71 -7.45 -5.71
C VAL A 728 -1.56 -6.92 -4.87
N LEU A 729 -0.79 -7.81 -4.22
CA LEU A 729 0.38 -7.43 -3.43
C LEU A 729 1.39 -6.66 -4.28
N ALA A 730 1.75 -7.18 -5.45
CA ALA A 730 2.70 -6.54 -6.37
C ALA A 730 2.19 -5.17 -6.87
N ALA A 731 0.90 -5.06 -7.17
CA ALA A 731 0.31 -3.83 -7.71
C ALA A 731 0.08 -2.73 -6.67
N SER A 732 0.03 -3.06 -5.38
CA SER A 732 -0.35 -2.11 -4.32
C SER A 732 0.85 -1.52 -3.56
N LEU A 733 2.05 -2.08 -3.72
CA LEU A 733 3.26 -1.60 -3.04
C LEU A 733 3.78 -0.27 -3.61
N PRO A 734 4.47 0.57 -2.79
CA PRO A 734 4.55 0.47 -1.33
C PRO A 734 3.22 0.86 -0.66
N PRO A 735 3.02 0.55 0.64
CA PRO A 735 1.79 0.89 1.35
C PRO A 735 1.45 2.37 1.24
N GLY A 736 0.25 2.68 0.72
CA GLY A 736 -0.17 4.07 0.46
C GLY A 736 -0.14 4.99 1.68
N SER A 737 -0.40 4.44 2.88
CA SER A 737 -0.29 5.17 4.16
C SER A 737 1.12 5.66 4.47
N MET A 738 2.13 5.07 3.83
CA MET A 738 3.55 5.39 3.97
C MET A 738 4.13 6.11 2.74
N THR A 739 3.30 6.54 1.79
CA THR A 739 3.76 7.30 0.62
C THR A 739 3.24 8.74 0.64
N GLY A 740 1.97 8.93 0.32
CA GLY A 740 1.43 10.18 -0.21
C GLY A 740 0.68 9.96 -1.51
N ALA A 741 -0.07 10.97 -1.95
CA ALA A 741 -0.92 10.92 -3.13
C ALA A 741 -0.72 12.21 -3.95
N PRO A 742 -0.41 12.14 -5.26
CA PRO A 742 -0.22 10.94 -6.08
C PRO A 742 1.02 10.12 -5.72
N LYS A 743 0.91 8.78 -5.68
CA LYS A 743 1.88 7.83 -5.12
C LYS A 743 3.26 7.96 -5.73
N LYS A 744 3.38 7.83 -7.07
CA LYS A 744 4.66 7.92 -7.79
C LYS A 744 5.34 9.27 -7.53
N ARG A 745 4.64 10.37 -7.82
CA ARG A 745 5.16 11.72 -7.65
C ARG A 745 5.57 12.01 -6.21
N SER A 746 4.75 11.58 -5.24
CA SER A 746 5.05 11.74 -3.81
C SER A 746 6.31 11.00 -3.40
N CYS A 747 6.51 9.78 -3.88
CA CYS A 747 7.74 9.02 -3.60
C CYS A 747 8.98 9.67 -4.23
N GLU A 748 8.90 10.24 -5.44
CA GLU A 748 10.01 10.99 -6.05
C GLU A 748 10.41 12.21 -5.20
N LEU A 749 9.41 12.97 -4.73
CA LEU A 749 9.64 14.14 -3.87
C LEU A 749 10.20 13.72 -2.50
N LEU A 750 9.68 12.65 -1.92
CA LEU A 750 10.17 12.13 -0.64
C LEU A 750 11.62 11.67 -0.74
N GLN A 751 12.05 11.08 -1.86
CA GLN A 751 13.47 10.77 -2.06
C GLN A 751 14.35 12.02 -1.98
N GLU A 752 13.93 13.15 -2.56
CA GLU A 752 14.69 14.40 -2.46
C GLU A 752 14.70 14.94 -1.02
N ILE A 753 13.52 14.97 -0.37
CA ILE A 753 13.32 15.56 0.96
C ILE A 753 13.99 14.72 2.06
N GLU A 754 14.01 13.41 1.90
CA GLU A 754 14.67 12.44 2.79
C GLU A 754 16.15 12.23 2.42
N GLU A 755 16.69 13.08 1.53
CA GLU A 755 18.11 13.12 1.16
C GLU A 755 18.61 11.80 0.55
N HIS A 756 17.74 11.13 -0.21
CA HIS A 756 17.94 9.81 -0.81
C HIS A 756 18.29 8.70 0.20
N ARG A 757 18.00 8.91 1.50
CA ARG A 757 18.14 7.87 2.51
C ARG A 757 17.06 6.81 2.31
N GLU A 758 17.49 5.56 2.36
CA GLU A 758 16.57 4.44 2.27
C GLU A 758 15.76 4.28 3.55
N ARG A 759 14.47 3.97 3.38
CA ARG A 759 13.64 3.53 4.49
C ARG A 759 13.90 2.07 4.83
N SER A 760 14.40 1.29 3.87
CA SER A 760 14.80 -0.12 4.03
C SER A 760 13.61 -0.94 4.54
N LEU A 761 13.80 -1.67 5.64
CA LEU A 761 12.76 -2.49 6.27
C LEU A 761 11.63 -1.66 6.88
N TYR A 762 11.83 -0.39 7.20
CA TYR A 762 10.76 0.49 7.68
C TYR A 762 9.89 0.96 6.51
N SER A 763 8.57 1.09 6.72
CA SER A 763 7.59 1.42 5.67
C SER A 763 7.41 0.37 4.55
N GLY A 764 8.13 -0.74 4.62
CA GLY A 764 7.87 -1.95 3.82
C GLY A 764 6.72 -2.78 4.38
N VAL A 765 6.72 -4.08 4.10
CA VAL A 765 5.71 -5.02 4.60
C VAL A 765 6.30 -6.34 5.06
N VAL A 766 5.59 -6.99 5.98
CA VAL A 766 5.93 -8.31 6.52
C VAL A 766 4.68 -9.16 6.59
N GLY A 767 4.78 -10.45 6.25
CA GLY A 767 3.60 -11.30 6.18
C GLY A 767 3.88 -12.68 5.59
N TYR A 768 2.80 -13.29 5.09
CA TYR A 768 2.85 -14.62 4.47
C TYR A 768 1.92 -14.76 3.28
N MET A 769 2.21 -15.78 2.47
CA MET A 769 1.35 -16.32 1.41
C MET A 769 1.28 -17.84 1.58
N ASP A 770 0.12 -18.38 1.92
CA ASP A 770 -0.06 -19.81 2.19
C ASP A 770 -0.41 -20.58 0.91
N VAL A 771 -0.13 -21.89 0.88
CA VAL A 771 -0.38 -22.78 -0.27
C VAL A 771 -1.84 -22.87 -0.73
N THR A 772 -2.82 -22.45 0.07
CA THR A 772 -4.23 -22.37 -0.36
C THR A 772 -4.58 -21.08 -1.11
N GLY A 773 -3.64 -20.13 -1.15
CA GLY A 773 -3.77 -18.84 -1.81
C GLY A 773 -4.26 -17.72 -0.89
N LYS A 774 -4.30 -17.91 0.44
CA LYS A 774 -4.50 -16.81 1.38
C LYS A 774 -3.19 -16.10 1.66
N GLY A 775 -3.28 -14.88 2.17
CA GLY A 775 -2.13 -14.13 2.67
C GLY A 775 -2.57 -12.96 3.53
N ASP A 776 -1.68 -12.55 4.41
CA ASP A 776 -1.89 -11.42 5.32
C ASP A 776 -0.53 -10.71 5.50
N TRP A 777 -0.52 -9.40 5.24
CA TRP A 777 0.65 -8.55 5.22
C TRP A 777 0.39 -7.30 6.05
N SER A 778 1.31 -6.98 6.94
CA SER A 778 1.29 -5.76 7.76
C SER A 778 2.34 -4.77 7.32
N VAL A 779 2.06 -3.47 7.46
CA VAL A 779 3.03 -2.40 7.24
C VAL A 779 4.09 -2.46 8.33
N THR A 780 5.38 -2.29 8.01
CA THR A 780 6.48 -2.29 8.99
C THR A 780 6.67 -0.91 9.64
N ILE A 781 5.71 -0.54 10.48
CA ILE A 781 5.74 0.65 11.34
C ILE A 781 5.86 0.26 12.82
N ARG A 782 6.20 1.22 13.70
CA ARG A 782 6.53 0.94 15.11
C ARG A 782 7.53 -0.22 15.24
N THR A 783 8.56 -0.17 14.39
CA THR A 783 9.48 -1.28 14.12
C THR A 783 10.91 -0.81 14.35
N MET A 784 11.72 -1.66 14.96
CA MET A 784 13.17 -1.52 15.00
C MET A 784 13.80 -2.63 14.17
N PHE A 785 14.90 -2.33 13.49
CA PHE A 785 15.61 -3.33 12.69
C PHE A 785 17.12 -3.12 12.72
N LYS A 786 17.87 -4.17 12.36
CA LYS A 786 19.30 -4.10 12.08
C LYS A 786 19.66 -5.02 10.91
N TRP A 787 20.78 -4.74 10.28
CA TRP A 787 21.43 -5.62 9.31
C TRP A 787 22.75 -6.14 9.87
N ASP A 788 23.07 -7.41 9.63
CA ASP A 788 24.30 -8.02 10.16
C ASP A 788 25.59 -7.43 9.56
N ASP A 789 25.51 -6.92 8.33
CA ASP A 789 26.62 -6.29 7.63
C ASP A 789 26.84 -4.83 8.06
N GLU A 790 25.98 -4.28 8.93
CA GLU A 790 26.08 -2.93 9.45
C GLU A 790 26.71 -2.89 10.84
N ALA A 791 27.85 -2.23 10.95
CA ALA A 791 28.51 -2.02 12.22
C ALA A 791 29.09 -0.59 12.33
N ALA A 792 29.08 -0.05 13.53
CA ALA A 792 29.76 1.20 13.87
C ALA A 792 31.15 0.89 14.46
N ALA A 793 32.05 1.87 14.38
CA ALA A 793 33.38 1.76 14.98
C ALA A 793 33.27 1.54 16.50
N PRO A 794 34.20 0.77 17.11
CA PRO A 794 34.29 0.66 18.55
C PRO A 794 34.49 2.03 19.22
N GLU A 795 33.94 2.24 20.42
CA GLU A 795 34.29 3.41 21.24
C GLU A 795 35.66 3.25 21.92
N GLU A 796 36.21 4.35 22.43
CA GLU A 796 37.48 4.34 23.14
C GLU A 796 37.45 3.33 24.32
N GLY A 797 38.29 2.30 24.23
CA GLY A 797 38.34 1.20 25.21
C GLY A 797 37.59 -0.07 24.79
N GLU A 798 36.92 -0.08 23.64
CA GLU A 798 36.29 -1.28 23.05
C GLU A 798 37.12 -1.84 21.88
N THR A 799 37.12 -3.16 21.73
CA THR A 799 37.82 -3.85 20.64
C THR A 799 36.89 -4.36 19.55
N GLU A 800 35.61 -4.57 19.88
CA GLU A 800 34.62 -5.13 18.97
C GLU A 800 33.79 -4.03 18.29
N PRO A 801 33.46 -4.16 17.00
CA PRO A 801 32.52 -3.27 16.33
C PRO A 801 31.17 -3.26 17.02
N ARG A 802 30.49 -2.12 16.97
CA ARG A 802 29.19 -1.94 17.59
C ARG A 802 28.04 -2.26 16.64
N GLU A 803 26.97 -2.88 17.17
CA GLU A 803 25.77 -3.14 16.40
C GLU A 803 25.01 -1.83 16.11
N VAL A 804 24.44 -1.71 14.91
CA VAL A 804 23.63 -0.56 14.51
C VAL A 804 22.17 -0.97 14.32
N TRP A 805 21.28 -0.33 15.06
CA TRP A 805 19.83 -0.50 14.99
C TRP A 805 19.18 0.78 14.48
N HIS A 806 18.07 0.64 13.76
CA HIS A 806 17.32 1.73 13.18
C HIS A 806 15.86 1.69 13.63
N ILE A 807 15.29 2.86 13.88
CA ILE A 807 13.85 3.06 14.06
C ILE A 807 13.41 4.21 13.16
N GLY A 808 12.53 3.92 12.21
CA GLY A 808 11.86 4.95 11.44
C GLY A 808 10.63 5.50 12.17
N ALA A 809 10.37 6.80 12.01
CA ALA A 809 9.15 7.45 12.45
C ALA A 809 8.80 8.62 11.52
N GLY A 810 7.51 8.92 11.38
CA GLY A 810 7.05 9.96 10.48
C GLY A 810 5.53 10.12 10.48
N GLY A 811 5.05 11.03 9.64
CA GLY A 811 3.66 11.47 9.61
C GLY A 811 3.24 11.99 8.24
N ALA A 812 1.93 12.16 8.06
CA ALA A 812 1.35 12.74 6.87
C ALA A 812 1.48 14.25 6.91
N VAL A 813 2.27 14.83 6.00
CA VAL A 813 2.28 16.27 5.82
C VAL A 813 1.19 16.63 4.83
N THR A 814 0.26 17.47 5.27
CA THR A 814 -0.78 18.08 4.43
C THR A 814 -0.65 19.60 4.43
N ILE A 815 -1.48 20.26 3.61
CA ILE A 815 -1.59 21.72 3.62
C ILE A 815 -2.10 22.28 4.96
N LEU A 816 -2.71 21.43 5.81
CA LEU A 816 -3.22 21.78 7.14
C LEU A 816 -2.24 21.44 8.26
N SER A 817 -1.12 20.77 7.96
CA SER A 817 -0.10 20.43 8.95
C SER A 817 0.63 21.67 9.47
N THR A 818 1.22 21.53 10.65
CA THR A 818 2.17 22.48 11.22
C THR A 818 3.49 21.77 11.46
N ALA A 819 4.63 22.41 11.16
CA ALA A 819 5.94 21.80 11.33
C ALA A 819 6.17 21.25 12.75
N GLU A 820 5.80 22.02 13.78
CA GLU A 820 5.87 21.60 15.18
C GLU A 820 4.98 20.37 15.47
N GLY A 821 3.71 20.40 15.06
CA GLY A 821 2.79 19.28 15.26
C GLY A 821 3.27 17.97 14.62
N GLU A 822 3.78 18.04 13.38
CA GLU A 822 4.32 16.87 12.68
C GLU A 822 5.60 16.34 13.35
N ARG A 823 6.45 17.24 13.89
CA ARG A 823 7.61 16.84 14.71
C ARG A 823 7.17 16.12 15.97
N GLU A 824 6.19 16.67 16.70
CA GLU A 824 5.68 16.05 17.94
C GLU A 824 5.05 14.68 17.68
N GLU A 825 4.32 14.53 16.59
CA GLU A 825 3.76 13.25 16.16
C GLU A 825 4.87 12.22 15.86
N MET A 826 5.91 12.62 15.11
CA MET A 826 7.07 11.77 14.81
C MET A 826 7.72 11.24 16.10
N PHE A 827 8.02 12.12 17.06
CA PHE A 827 8.61 11.71 18.34
C PHE A 827 7.65 10.84 19.17
N THR A 828 6.35 11.08 19.11
CA THR A 828 5.34 10.26 19.78
C THR A 828 5.31 8.83 19.23
N LYS A 829 5.42 8.66 17.91
CA LYS A 829 5.51 7.35 17.26
C LYS A 829 6.83 6.64 17.57
N LEU A 830 7.94 7.39 17.65
CA LEU A 830 9.28 6.89 18.00
C LEU A 830 9.38 6.38 19.44
N ALA A 831 8.71 7.04 20.39
CA ALA A 831 8.86 6.79 21.83
C ALA A 831 8.60 5.32 22.25
N GLY A 832 7.69 4.63 21.54
CA GLY A 832 7.36 3.23 21.80
C GLY A 832 8.53 2.28 21.58
N PRO A 833 8.97 2.10 20.32
CA PRO A 833 10.13 1.29 19.99
C PRO A 833 11.42 1.77 20.67
N LEU A 834 11.65 3.08 20.74
CA LEU A 834 12.88 3.63 21.34
C LEU A 834 12.99 3.33 22.83
N GLY A 835 11.86 3.38 23.56
CA GLY A 835 11.82 3.12 25.00
C GLY A 835 12.29 1.72 25.40
N VAL A 836 12.33 0.77 24.45
CA VAL A 836 12.87 -0.58 24.69
C VAL A 836 14.35 -0.53 25.06
N PHE A 837 15.14 0.37 24.45
CA PHE A 837 16.59 0.47 24.69
C PHE A 837 16.93 1.18 26.01
N ALA A 838 15.98 1.89 26.63
CA ALA A 838 16.17 2.50 27.94
C ALA A 838 15.98 1.48 29.10
N GLU A 839 15.27 0.39 28.84
CA GLU A 839 14.92 -0.66 29.82
C GLU A 839 15.67 -1.97 29.60
N ALA A 840 16.32 -2.11 28.45
CA ALA A 840 17.09 -3.29 28.08
C ALA A 840 18.46 -3.29 28.74
#